data_AF-A0A222NYH5-F1
#
_entry.id   AF-A0A222NYH5-F1
#
_cell.length_a   1.000
_cell.length_b   1.000
_cell.length_c   1.000
_cell.angle_alpha   90.00
_cell.angle_beta   90.00
_cell.angle_gamma   90.00
#
_symmetry.space_group_name_H-M   'P 1'
#
loop_
_entity.id
_entity.type
_entity.pdbx_description
1 polymer ?
#
loop_
_entity_poly.entity_id
_entity_poly.type
_entity_poly.pdbx_seq_one_letter_code
_entity_poly.pdbx_strand_id
1 'polypeptide(L)'
;MLANKQILIKAQSSLAIKNYLINQLNSVSQSDKHRLFKYALAFILGSSLKINHLFNEKPTFKKSYLHSFYNCFLLLEYEATSHASTYPNILEIIRRCQTSLLLHFNRRYRLLLESPENLLKYWREAVNQLEYFTADRIEKTILKKIADRCQIELSIELIKEDKIAIKTFRSFGKASVSNYLHRMVIEAISQKSDAKLIFPLHSSSQYELKHIFVKNDNGIILDALHVSKIGVHSKTVVLMQFASMRPEEFYLFYNLENYYKLFNTDVVFIKNRNASSRSSQAALHSAEVAQDIIAFVNHYKKQANIVLYGMCGGAPHMIVAAESLCKQKIPYKLIVDRFASSYSNFYQLHTVVRFLWFNTHFIKDRPDVGKPKKFQALAMFFLLITPLMLILSTLARPLFKLSKETINYGNIVRSLPESDVLILQGKEKKEVDDNALSIDFAIPTINSLRYAVKDLRQLKKNTLFILQQKSLNLSLHFATDYFDLTIVFTRYADFFKTCLKLISNEKLTLDPKPAQITDIHSQHLFALTTRHHLPVRQFVTGFFKPIPVTVNFDSIPIYETGLIINALPPSAITNTDEVTAAEELSSFLQIVNDNSTWLCRMADRVLATYEENIGKTIERMLEAPLFQSLAKAHHSSFMRNSG
;
A
#
# COMPACT_ATOMS: atom_id res chain seq x y z
N MET A 1 -15.98 -35.30 -11.60
CA MET A 1 -16.09 -33.82 -11.70
C MET A 1 -15.05 -33.22 -10.77
N LEU A 2 -14.53 -32.03 -11.08
CA LEU A 2 -13.49 -31.36 -10.29
C LEU A 2 -14.04 -30.57 -9.10
N ALA A 3 -15.22 -29.97 -9.27
CA ALA A 3 -15.94 -29.20 -8.27
C ALA A 3 -17.46 -29.50 -8.30
N ASN A 4 -18.16 -29.17 -7.21
CA ASN A 4 -19.61 -29.32 -7.11
C ASN A 4 -20.33 -28.39 -8.10
N LYS A 5 -21.32 -28.91 -8.84
CA LYS A 5 -22.11 -28.18 -9.85
C LYS A 5 -22.76 -26.91 -9.28
N GLN A 6 -23.39 -27.00 -8.12
CA GLN A 6 -24.09 -25.87 -7.51
C GLN A 6 -23.11 -24.77 -7.08
N ILE A 7 -21.93 -25.14 -6.58
CA ILE A 7 -20.89 -24.17 -6.20
C ILE A 7 -20.39 -23.41 -7.44
N LEU A 8 -20.14 -24.12 -8.55
CA LEU A 8 -19.71 -23.49 -9.81
C LEU A 8 -20.74 -22.48 -10.35
N ILE A 9 -22.03 -22.82 -10.27
CA ILE A 9 -23.12 -21.91 -10.67
C ILE A 9 -23.13 -20.67 -9.77
N LYS A 10 -23.14 -20.87 -8.45
CA LYS A 10 -23.17 -19.77 -7.47
C LYS A 10 -21.91 -18.89 -7.54
N ALA A 11 -20.77 -19.43 -7.94
CA ALA A 11 -19.53 -18.67 -8.13
C ALA A 11 -19.63 -17.63 -9.27
N GLN A 12 -20.56 -17.77 -10.22
CA GLN A 12 -20.76 -16.79 -11.29
C GLN A 12 -21.51 -15.54 -10.82
N SER A 13 -22.29 -15.66 -9.74
CA SER A 13 -23.08 -14.57 -9.18
C SER A 13 -22.54 -14.02 -7.86
N SER A 14 -21.60 -14.73 -7.21
CA SER A 14 -21.02 -14.33 -5.92
C SER A 14 -19.50 -14.44 -5.91
N LEU A 15 -18.82 -13.30 -5.76
CA LEU A 15 -17.36 -13.25 -5.63
C LEU A 15 -16.87 -13.95 -4.36
N ALA A 16 -17.63 -13.92 -3.26
CA ALA A 16 -17.27 -14.65 -2.05
C ALA A 16 -17.19 -16.16 -2.30
N ILE A 17 -18.17 -16.71 -3.03
CA ILE A 17 -18.20 -18.13 -3.40
C ILE A 17 -17.11 -18.44 -4.43
N LYS A 18 -16.85 -17.51 -5.38
CA LYS A 18 -15.75 -17.62 -6.35
C LYS A 18 -14.39 -17.70 -5.65
N ASN A 19 -14.11 -16.79 -4.70
CA ASN A 19 -12.88 -16.78 -3.89
C ASN A 19 -12.73 -18.09 -3.11
N TYR A 20 -13.81 -18.55 -2.45
CA TYR A 20 -13.82 -19.82 -1.74
C TYR A 20 -13.47 -21.00 -2.67
N LEU A 21 -14.14 -21.10 -3.81
CA LEU A 21 -13.93 -22.17 -4.78
C LEU A 21 -12.48 -22.17 -5.31
N ILE A 22 -11.96 -21.00 -5.67
CA ILE A 22 -10.59 -20.86 -6.16
C ILE A 22 -9.58 -21.30 -5.10
N ASN A 23 -9.76 -20.88 -3.85
CA ASN A 23 -8.89 -21.28 -2.76
C ASN A 23 -8.94 -22.79 -2.51
N GLN A 24 -10.13 -23.40 -2.57
CA GLN A 24 -10.26 -24.86 -2.49
C GLN A 24 -9.54 -25.58 -3.65
N LEU A 25 -9.63 -25.07 -4.87
CA LEU A 25 -8.97 -25.67 -6.03
C LEU A 25 -7.44 -25.52 -5.97
N ASN A 26 -6.92 -24.43 -5.40
CA ASN A 26 -5.49 -24.17 -5.27
C ASN A 26 -4.82 -24.89 -4.08
N SER A 27 -5.60 -25.33 -3.08
CA SER A 27 -5.11 -25.94 -1.83
C SER A 27 -5.16 -27.48 -1.81
N VAL A 28 -5.47 -28.10 -2.94
CA VAL A 28 -5.53 -29.56 -3.06
C VAL A 28 -4.19 -30.22 -2.71
N SER A 29 -4.26 -31.39 -2.07
CA SER A 29 -3.07 -32.13 -1.64
C SER A 29 -2.21 -32.56 -2.83
N GLN A 30 -0.92 -32.79 -2.60
CA GLN A 30 -0.04 -33.31 -3.65
C GLN A 30 -0.42 -34.70 -4.14
N SER A 31 -1.11 -35.49 -3.30
CA SER A 31 -1.60 -36.83 -3.61
C SER A 31 -2.92 -36.86 -4.41
N ASP A 32 -3.56 -35.71 -4.66
CA ASP A 32 -4.81 -35.67 -5.42
C ASP A 32 -4.58 -35.98 -6.92
N LYS A 33 -5.14 -37.10 -7.39
CA LYS A 33 -5.07 -37.56 -8.79
C LYS A 33 -5.61 -36.55 -9.82
N HIS A 34 -6.42 -35.58 -9.40
CA HIS A 34 -7.01 -34.55 -10.25
C HIS A 34 -6.44 -33.15 -10.00
N ARG A 35 -5.36 -33.04 -9.20
CA ARG A 35 -4.71 -31.77 -8.82
C ARG A 35 -4.52 -30.82 -9.99
N LEU A 36 -3.88 -31.28 -11.06
CA LEU A 36 -3.60 -30.44 -12.23
C LEU A 36 -4.87 -29.93 -12.91
N PHE A 37 -5.91 -30.76 -13.05
CA PHE A 37 -7.16 -30.28 -13.64
C PHE A 37 -7.88 -29.28 -12.72
N LYS A 38 -7.79 -29.45 -11.39
CA LYS A 38 -8.31 -28.48 -10.43
C LYS A 38 -7.57 -27.14 -10.52
N TYR A 39 -6.25 -27.15 -10.68
CA TYR A 39 -5.47 -25.93 -10.96
C TYR A 39 -5.87 -25.28 -12.29
N ALA A 40 -6.14 -26.06 -13.34
CA ALA A 40 -6.59 -25.52 -14.62
C ALA A 40 -7.98 -24.87 -14.51
N LEU A 41 -8.90 -25.47 -13.73
CA LEU A 41 -10.19 -24.87 -13.41
C LEU A 41 -10.03 -23.57 -12.59
N ALA A 42 -9.13 -23.56 -11.59
CA ALA A 42 -8.82 -22.36 -10.82
C ALA A 42 -8.28 -21.25 -11.72
N PHE A 43 -7.46 -21.60 -12.72
CA PHE A 43 -6.93 -20.68 -13.71
C PHE A 43 -8.01 -20.07 -14.58
N ILE A 44 -8.90 -20.87 -15.16
CA ILE A 44 -10.05 -20.36 -15.94
C ILE A 44 -10.93 -19.43 -15.09
N LEU A 45 -11.14 -19.76 -13.81
CA LEU A 45 -11.89 -18.91 -12.87
C LEU A 45 -11.15 -17.62 -12.48
N GLY A 46 -9.85 -17.51 -12.78
CA GLY A 46 -9.10 -16.28 -12.64
C GLY A 46 -7.86 -16.35 -11.78
N SER A 47 -7.48 -17.52 -11.27
CA SER A 47 -6.33 -17.67 -10.37
C SER A 47 -5.08 -18.19 -11.08
N SER A 48 -4.04 -17.37 -11.08
CA SER A 48 -2.76 -17.70 -11.69
C SER A 48 -1.77 -18.41 -10.74
N LEU A 49 -2.13 -18.63 -9.47
CA LEU A 49 -1.21 -19.08 -8.41
C LEU A 49 -0.47 -20.40 -8.71
N LYS A 50 -1.12 -21.31 -9.42
CA LYS A 50 -0.60 -22.67 -9.69
C LYS A 50 -0.30 -22.90 -11.18
N ILE A 51 -0.24 -21.85 -11.99
CA ILE A 51 -0.06 -21.96 -13.45
C ILE A 51 1.26 -22.64 -13.84
N ASN A 52 2.34 -22.42 -13.07
CA ASN A 52 3.61 -23.08 -13.34
C ASN A 52 3.57 -24.59 -13.06
N HIS A 53 2.86 -25.01 -12.02
CA HIS A 53 2.69 -26.43 -11.73
C HIS A 53 1.96 -27.12 -12.89
N LEU A 54 0.98 -26.46 -13.51
CA LEU A 54 0.29 -26.99 -14.69
C LEU A 54 1.26 -27.30 -15.84
N PHE A 55 2.17 -26.37 -16.11
CA PHE A 55 3.01 -26.40 -17.31
C PHE A 55 4.34 -27.11 -17.14
N ASN A 56 4.85 -27.21 -15.91
CA ASN A 56 6.13 -27.87 -15.64
C ASN A 56 5.94 -29.34 -15.25
N GLU A 57 4.85 -29.70 -14.55
CA GLU A 57 4.61 -31.10 -14.14
C GLU A 57 4.00 -31.95 -15.26
N LYS A 58 3.36 -31.32 -16.26
CA LYS A 58 2.84 -31.99 -17.46
C LYS A 58 3.06 -31.14 -18.72
N PRO A 59 4.21 -31.32 -19.41
CA PRO A 59 4.51 -30.63 -20.67
C PRO A 59 3.47 -30.88 -21.78
N THR A 60 2.69 -31.96 -21.67
CA THR A 60 1.61 -32.29 -22.61
C THR A 60 0.40 -31.36 -22.56
N PHE A 61 0.27 -30.51 -21.53
CA PHE A 61 -0.72 -29.43 -21.55
C PHE A 61 -0.34 -28.42 -22.63
N LYS A 62 -1.10 -28.38 -23.73
CA LYS A 62 -0.98 -27.33 -24.74
C LYS A 62 -1.38 -25.98 -24.12
N LYS A 63 -0.39 -25.17 -23.75
CA LYS A 63 -0.56 -23.91 -23.00
C LYS A 63 -1.51 -22.94 -23.71
N SER A 64 -1.47 -22.93 -25.03
CA SER A 64 -2.31 -22.10 -25.92
C SER A 64 -3.80 -22.25 -25.62
N TYR A 65 -4.32 -23.48 -25.56
CA TYR A 65 -5.74 -23.75 -25.31
C TYR A 65 -6.20 -23.18 -23.96
N LEU A 66 -5.44 -23.45 -22.90
CA LEU A 66 -5.81 -23.01 -21.56
C LEU A 66 -5.79 -21.47 -21.45
N HIS A 67 -4.83 -20.81 -22.11
CA HIS A 67 -4.80 -19.36 -22.22
C HIS A 67 -5.97 -18.81 -23.04
N SER A 68 -6.32 -19.43 -24.17
CA SER A 68 -7.49 -19.05 -24.97
C SER A 68 -8.80 -19.18 -24.16
N PHE A 69 -8.96 -20.25 -23.39
CA PHE A 69 -10.10 -20.42 -22.48
C PHE A 69 -10.13 -19.32 -21.42
N TYR A 70 -8.99 -19.04 -20.79
CA TYR A 70 -8.89 -17.97 -19.80
C TYR A 70 -9.23 -16.59 -20.39
N ASN A 71 -8.67 -16.24 -21.54
CA ASN A 71 -8.90 -14.94 -22.18
C ASN A 71 -10.35 -14.76 -22.62
N CYS A 72 -10.94 -15.79 -23.24
CA CYS A 72 -12.36 -15.78 -23.60
C CYS A 72 -13.24 -15.60 -22.35
N PHE A 73 -12.95 -16.36 -21.29
CA PHE A 73 -13.71 -16.26 -20.04
C PHE A 73 -13.58 -14.88 -19.38
N LEU A 74 -12.38 -14.32 -19.38
CA LEU A 74 -12.07 -12.97 -18.90
C LEU A 74 -12.81 -11.90 -19.71
N LEU A 75 -12.82 -12.02 -21.05
CA LEU A 75 -13.53 -11.11 -21.94
C LEU A 75 -15.03 -11.14 -21.67
N LEU A 76 -15.63 -12.31 -21.51
CA LEU A 76 -17.04 -12.43 -21.13
C LEU A 76 -17.31 -11.73 -19.78
N GLU A 77 -16.45 -11.88 -18.77
CA GLU A 77 -16.62 -11.21 -17.47
C GLU A 77 -16.49 -9.68 -17.60
N TYR A 78 -15.53 -9.21 -18.39
CA TYR A 78 -15.33 -7.79 -18.70
C TYR A 78 -16.57 -7.18 -19.36
N GLU A 79 -17.11 -7.82 -20.40
CA GLU A 79 -18.25 -7.30 -21.17
C GLU A 79 -19.55 -7.36 -20.34
N ALA A 80 -19.75 -8.44 -19.58
CA ALA A 80 -20.85 -8.56 -18.63
C ALA A 80 -20.86 -7.40 -17.64
N THR A 81 -19.70 -7.03 -17.10
CA THR A 81 -19.59 -5.93 -16.13
C THR A 81 -19.76 -4.56 -16.81
N SER A 82 -19.23 -4.39 -18.02
CA SER A 82 -19.33 -3.14 -18.81
C SER A 82 -20.77 -2.79 -19.17
N HIS A 83 -21.62 -3.79 -19.42
CA HIS A 83 -22.99 -3.60 -19.84
C HIS A 83 -24.03 -3.76 -18.71
N ALA A 84 -23.61 -4.14 -17.50
CA ALA A 84 -24.51 -4.52 -16.40
C ALA A 84 -25.54 -3.44 -16.04
N SER A 85 -25.18 -2.15 -16.09
CA SER A 85 -26.06 -1.04 -15.72
C SER A 85 -27.05 -0.67 -16.83
N THR A 86 -26.67 -0.84 -18.10
CA THR A 86 -27.44 -0.37 -19.26
C THR A 86 -28.28 -1.48 -19.88
N TYR A 87 -27.78 -2.72 -19.88
CA TYR A 87 -28.43 -3.88 -20.49
C TYR A 87 -28.37 -5.09 -19.54
N PRO A 88 -29.23 -5.16 -18.51
CA PRO A 88 -29.22 -6.25 -17.53
C PRO A 88 -29.41 -7.65 -18.13
N ASN A 89 -30.15 -7.76 -19.24
CA ASN A 89 -30.36 -9.03 -19.94
C ASN A 89 -29.05 -9.58 -20.56
N ILE A 90 -28.20 -8.71 -21.12
CA ILE A 90 -26.87 -9.10 -21.64
C ILE A 90 -26.03 -9.75 -20.54
N LEU A 91 -26.04 -9.20 -19.32
CA LEU A 91 -25.35 -9.77 -18.17
C LEU A 91 -25.84 -11.19 -17.86
N GLU A 92 -27.15 -11.43 -17.90
CA GLU A 92 -27.70 -12.75 -17.64
C GLU A 92 -27.33 -13.77 -18.74
N ILE A 93 -27.44 -13.37 -20.01
CA ILE A 93 -27.05 -14.21 -21.16
C ILE A 93 -25.58 -14.61 -21.06
N ILE A 94 -24.69 -13.66 -20.79
CA ILE A 94 -23.25 -13.93 -20.64
C ILE A 94 -23.00 -14.87 -19.45
N ARG A 95 -23.66 -14.67 -18.29
CA ARG A 95 -23.52 -15.56 -17.13
C ARG A 95 -23.98 -16.98 -17.41
N ARG A 96 -25.08 -17.15 -18.17
CA ARG A 96 -25.56 -18.46 -18.61
C ARG A 96 -24.53 -19.14 -19.51
N CYS A 97 -23.93 -18.39 -20.44
CA CYS A 97 -22.84 -18.89 -21.29
C CYS A 97 -21.62 -19.31 -20.44
N GLN A 98 -21.09 -18.44 -19.58
CA GLN A 98 -19.97 -18.73 -18.68
C GLN A 98 -20.22 -19.98 -17.82
N THR A 99 -21.43 -20.11 -17.27
CA THR A 99 -21.84 -21.29 -16.49
C THR A 99 -21.78 -22.55 -17.34
N SER A 100 -22.32 -22.49 -18.57
CA SER A 100 -22.30 -23.62 -19.50
C SER A 100 -20.88 -24.08 -19.82
N LEU A 101 -19.99 -23.14 -20.15
CA LEU A 101 -18.58 -23.38 -20.45
C LEU A 101 -17.86 -24.07 -19.26
N LEU A 102 -18.03 -23.54 -18.05
CA LEU A 102 -17.42 -24.10 -16.85
C LEU A 102 -17.96 -25.48 -16.49
N LEU A 103 -19.27 -25.70 -16.63
CA LEU A 103 -19.88 -27.01 -16.36
C LEU A 103 -19.41 -28.06 -17.37
N HIS A 104 -19.26 -27.68 -18.64
CA HIS A 104 -18.70 -28.56 -19.66
C HIS A 104 -17.26 -28.93 -19.33
N PHE A 105 -16.39 -27.95 -19.04
CA PHE A 105 -15.02 -28.20 -18.61
C PHE A 105 -14.96 -29.09 -17.36
N ASN A 106 -15.75 -28.78 -16.32
CA ASN A 106 -15.77 -29.55 -15.06
C ASN A 106 -16.19 -31.02 -15.24
N ARG A 107 -17.03 -31.33 -16.24
CA ARG A 107 -17.46 -32.69 -16.57
C ARG A 107 -16.48 -33.41 -17.48
N ARG A 108 -15.86 -32.68 -18.42
CA ARG A 108 -15.04 -33.23 -19.51
C ARG A 108 -13.56 -32.81 -19.41
N TYR A 109 -13.07 -32.54 -18.19
CA TYR A 109 -11.73 -31.99 -17.95
C TYR A 109 -10.58 -32.81 -18.57
N ARG A 110 -10.76 -34.13 -18.75
CA ARG A 110 -9.76 -35.01 -19.37
C ARG A 110 -9.50 -34.67 -20.83
N LEU A 111 -10.49 -34.11 -21.52
CA LEU A 111 -10.33 -33.64 -22.91
C LEU A 111 -9.22 -32.59 -23.04
N LEU A 112 -8.87 -31.87 -21.97
CA LEU A 112 -7.76 -30.91 -22.01
C LEU A 112 -6.40 -31.59 -22.33
N LEU A 113 -6.25 -32.88 -22.01
CA LEU A 113 -5.07 -33.68 -22.39
C LEU A 113 -5.35 -34.56 -23.62
N GLU A 114 -6.53 -35.17 -23.69
CA GLU A 114 -6.85 -36.19 -24.70
C GLU A 114 -7.16 -35.58 -26.07
N SER A 115 -7.91 -34.47 -26.10
CA SER A 115 -8.38 -33.82 -27.34
C SER A 115 -8.87 -32.39 -27.05
N PRO A 116 -7.98 -31.44 -26.76
CA PRO A 116 -8.37 -30.09 -26.35
C PRO A 116 -9.15 -29.32 -27.44
N GLU A 117 -9.02 -29.75 -28.70
CA GLU A 117 -9.78 -29.27 -29.86
C GLU A 117 -11.29 -29.48 -29.67
N ASN A 118 -11.71 -30.57 -28.99
CA ASN A 118 -13.12 -30.83 -28.69
C ASN A 118 -13.69 -29.87 -27.63
N LEU A 119 -12.87 -29.49 -26.63
CA LEU A 119 -13.25 -28.43 -25.69
C LEU A 119 -13.36 -27.09 -26.42
N LEU A 120 -12.39 -26.78 -27.29
CA LEU A 120 -12.38 -25.56 -28.07
C LEU A 120 -13.61 -25.45 -28.97
N LYS A 121 -13.96 -26.52 -29.69
CA LYS A 121 -15.15 -26.59 -30.53
C LYS A 121 -16.42 -26.25 -29.74
N TYR A 122 -16.61 -26.88 -28.57
CA TYR A 122 -17.75 -26.60 -27.70
C TYR A 122 -17.79 -25.13 -27.26
N TRP A 123 -16.64 -24.57 -26.87
CA TRP A 123 -16.56 -23.16 -26.45
C TRP A 123 -16.92 -22.21 -27.60
N ARG A 124 -16.43 -22.46 -28.80
CA ARG A 124 -16.76 -21.66 -29.99
C ARG A 124 -18.25 -21.73 -30.31
N GLU A 125 -18.85 -22.92 -30.28
CA GLU A 125 -20.29 -23.11 -30.54
C GLU A 125 -21.15 -22.37 -29.50
N ALA A 126 -20.83 -22.51 -28.21
CA ALA A 126 -21.58 -21.86 -27.13
C ALA A 126 -21.49 -20.32 -27.18
N VAL A 127 -20.32 -19.78 -27.55
CA VAL A 127 -20.11 -18.34 -27.72
C VAL A 127 -20.86 -17.81 -28.95
N ASN A 128 -20.86 -18.54 -30.07
CA ASN A 128 -21.60 -18.13 -31.28
C ASN A 128 -23.11 -18.07 -31.07
N GLN A 129 -23.62 -18.77 -30.05
CA GLN A 129 -25.04 -18.75 -29.73
C GLN A 129 -25.49 -17.51 -28.92
N LEU A 130 -24.55 -16.68 -28.44
CA LEU A 130 -24.87 -15.52 -27.59
C LEU A 130 -25.95 -14.62 -28.19
N GLU A 131 -25.87 -14.31 -29.48
CA GLU A 131 -26.80 -13.41 -30.17
C GLU A 131 -28.23 -13.97 -30.34
N TYR A 132 -28.44 -15.28 -30.18
CA TYR A 132 -29.75 -15.92 -30.33
C TYR A 132 -30.57 -15.94 -29.04
N PHE A 133 -30.01 -15.51 -27.91
CA PHE A 133 -30.70 -15.46 -26.62
C PHE A 133 -31.49 -14.16 -26.39
N THR A 134 -31.49 -13.23 -27.35
CA THR A 134 -32.28 -12.00 -27.29
C THR A 134 -32.92 -11.70 -28.64
N ALA A 135 -34.12 -11.12 -28.60
CA ALA A 135 -34.80 -10.60 -29.78
C ALA A 135 -34.51 -9.11 -30.01
N ASP A 136 -33.93 -8.40 -29.02
CA ASP A 136 -33.63 -6.98 -29.13
C ASP A 136 -32.45 -6.72 -30.09
N ARG A 137 -32.64 -5.78 -31.03
CA ARG A 137 -31.66 -5.52 -32.10
C ARG A 137 -30.35 -4.93 -31.57
N ILE A 138 -30.41 -4.09 -30.53
CA ILE A 138 -29.24 -3.43 -29.96
C ILE A 138 -28.44 -4.45 -29.16
N GLU A 139 -29.09 -5.19 -28.27
CA GLU A 139 -28.47 -6.26 -27.47
C GLU A 139 -27.87 -7.34 -28.38
N LYS A 140 -28.59 -7.74 -29.44
CA LYS A 140 -28.10 -8.69 -30.43
C LYS A 140 -26.81 -8.20 -31.09
N THR A 141 -26.75 -6.92 -31.47
CA THR A 141 -25.55 -6.32 -32.07
C THR A 141 -24.37 -6.30 -31.09
N ILE A 142 -24.62 -6.01 -29.81
CA ILE A 142 -23.61 -6.02 -28.75
C ILE A 142 -23.10 -7.46 -28.54
N LEU A 143 -24.00 -8.42 -28.33
CA LEU A 143 -23.68 -9.83 -28.12
C LEU A 143 -22.92 -10.45 -29.30
N LYS A 144 -23.27 -10.07 -30.54
CA LYS A 144 -22.52 -10.46 -31.73
C LYS A 144 -21.07 -9.97 -31.68
N LYS A 145 -20.85 -8.69 -31.37
CA LYS A 145 -19.48 -8.14 -31.22
C LYS A 145 -18.70 -8.83 -30.10
N ILE A 146 -19.36 -9.18 -29.00
CA ILE A 146 -18.74 -9.93 -27.89
C ILE A 146 -18.35 -11.33 -28.37
N ALA A 147 -19.25 -12.02 -29.08
CA ALA A 147 -19.00 -13.33 -29.66
C ALA A 147 -17.81 -13.31 -30.63
N ASP A 148 -17.80 -12.37 -31.58
CA ASP A 148 -16.72 -12.20 -32.56
C ASP A 148 -15.36 -12.00 -31.87
N ARG A 149 -15.30 -11.17 -30.83
CA ARG A 149 -14.07 -10.95 -30.04
C ARG A 149 -13.65 -12.21 -29.28
N CYS A 150 -14.59 -12.95 -28.71
CA CYS A 150 -14.30 -14.23 -28.08
C CYS A 150 -13.79 -15.26 -29.10
N GLN A 151 -14.32 -15.29 -30.33
CA GLN A 151 -13.81 -16.16 -31.39
C GLN A 151 -12.36 -15.83 -31.74
N ILE A 152 -11.97 -14.56 -31.76
CA ILE A 152 -10.57 -14.14 -31.96
C ILE A 152 -9.67 -14.73 -30.86
N GLU A 153 -10.05 -14.58 -29.59
CA GLU A 153 -9.29 -15.13 -28.45
C GLU A 153 -9.19 -16.67 -28.49
N LEU A 154 -10.26 -17.33 -28.90
CA LEU A 154 -10.33 -18.78 -29.13
C LEU A 154 -9.63 -19.22 -30.43
N SER A 155 -9.06 -18.30 -31.21
CA SER A 155 -8.33 -18.59 -32.46
C SER A 155 -6.81 -18.36 -32.34
N ILE A 156 -6.32 -17.89 -31.20
CA ILE A 156 -4.91 -17.53 -30.94
C ILE A 156 -3.94 -18.72 -31.07
N GLU A 157 -4.45 -19.95 -31.11
CA GLU A 157 -3.71 -21.17 -31.46
C GLU A 157 -2.86 -21.08 -32.75
N LEU A 158 -3.19 -20.15 -33.66
CA LEU A 158 -2.49 -19.99 -34.93
C LEU A 158 -1.29 -19.01 -34.89
N ILE A 159 -1.04 -18.32 -33.77
CA ILE A 159 0.07 -17.37 -33.64
C ILE A 159 1.16 -17.97 -32.74
N LYS A 160 2.32 -18.28 -33.35
CA LYS A 160 3.48 -18.97 -32.76
C LYS A 160 3.76 -18.67 -31.28
N GLU A 161 4.16 -19.74 -30.57
CA GLU A 161 4.25 -19.95 -29.11
C GLU A 161 5.06 -18.93 -28.28
N ASP A 162 5.77 -17.95 -28.86
CA ASP A 162 6.80 -17.19 -28.11
C ASP A 162 6.42 -15.78 -27.63
N LYS A 163 5.27 -15.24 -28.05
CA LYS A 163 4.87 -13.86 -27.70
C LYS A 163 3.38 -13.75 -27.39
N ILE A 164 2.95 -14.36 -26.29
CA ILE A 164 1.62 -14.11 -25.74
C ILE A 164 1.66 -12.79 -24.96
N ALA A 165 1.33 -11.70 -25.65
CA ALA A 165 0.98 -10.44 -25.00
C ALA A 165 -0.48 -10.52 -24.57
N ILE A 166 -0.78 -10.32 -23.28
CA ILE A 166 -2.15 -10.07 -22.84
C ILE A 166 -2.53 -8.70 -23.41
N LYS A 167 -3.25 -8.69 -24.54
CA LYS A 167 -3.85 -7.46 -25.04
C LYS A 167 -4.88 -7.01 -24.01
N THR A 168 -4.55 -5.97 -23.24
CA THR A 168 -5.55 -5.29 -22.40
C THR A 168 -6.71 -4.83 -23.28
N PHE A 169 -7.87 -5.44 -23.10
CA PHE A 169 -9.12 -5.04 -23.73
C PHE A 169 -9.52 -3.66 -23.21
N ARG A 170 -9.16 -2.60 -23.94
CA ARG A 170 -9.64 -1.26 -23.61
C ARG A 170 -10.16 -0.60 -24.88
N SER A 171 -11.49 -0.57 -25.03
CA SER A 171 -12.14 0.32 -25.99
C SER A 171 -12.22 1.71 -25.37
N PHE A 172 -11.60 2.71 -26.01
CA PHE A 172 -11.61 4.07 -25.50
C PHE A 172 -12.78 4.86 -26.08
N GLY A 173 -13.67 5.32 -25.20
CA GLY A 173 -14.63 6.37 -25.52
C GLY A 173 -13.95 7.73 -25.71
N LYS A 174 -14.64 8.67 -26.36
CA LYS A 174 -14.19 10.04 -26.61
C LYS A 174 -13.94 10.78 -25.27
N ALA A 175 -12.68 10.83 -24.83
CA ALA A 175 -12.29 11.62 -23.65
C ALA A 175 -11.89 13.04 -24.07
N SER A 176 -12.18 14.04 -23.22
CA SER A 176 -11.67 15.40 -23.38
C SER A 176 -10.13 15.43 -23.30
N VAL A 177 -9.49 16.46 -23.86
CA VAL A 177 -8.01 16.62 -23.86
C VAL A 177 -7.44 16.63 -22.44
N SER A 178 -8.11 17.24 -21.46
CA SER A 178 -7.71 17.24 -20.05
C SER A 178 -7.73 15.84 -19.44
N ASN A 179 -8.79 15.07 -19.72
CA ASN A 179 -8.92 13.70 -19.21
C ASN A 179 -7.87 12.78 -19.86
N TYR A 180 -7.54 13.03 -21.13
CA TYR A 180 -6.47 12.34 -21.83
C TYR A 180 -5.10 12.61 -21.19
N LEU A 181 -4.77 13.87 -20.88
CA LEU A 181 -3.52 14.22 -20.20
C LEU A 181 -3.41 13.62 -18.80
N HIS A 182 -4.45 13.77 -17.96
CA HIS A 182 -4.47 13.20 -16.60
C HIS A 182 -4.31 11.68 -16.63
N ARG A 183 -5.00 11.04 -17.58
CA ARG A 183 -4.86 9.60 -17.83
C ARG A 183 -3.46 9.22 -18.30
N MET A 184 -2.84 9.99 -19.19
CA MET A 184 -1.45 9.74 -19.60
C MET A 184 -0.50 9.79 -18.40
N VAL A 185 -0.72 10.68 -17.43
CA VAL A 185 0.07 10.73 -16.18
C VAL A 185 -0.13 9.46 -15.38
N ILE A 186 -1.38 9.10 -15.13
CA ILE A 186 -1.71 7.92 -14.34
C ILE A 186 -1.16 6.67 -15.04
N GLU A 187 -1.29 6.54 -16.36
CA GLU A 187 -0.75 5.41 -17.13
C GLU A 187 0.79 5.42 -17.22
N ALA A 188 1.44 6.58 -17.34
CA ALA A 188 2.90 6.69 -17.37
C ALA A 188 3.54 6.35 -16.02
N ILE A 189 2.88 6.74 -14.91
CA ILE A 189 3.27 6.37 -13.56
C ILE A 189 2.92 4.90 -13.27
N SER A 190 1.83 4.39 -13.86
CA SER A 190 1.35 3.01 -13.67
C SER A 190 1.79 2.04 -14.77
N GLN A 191 2.94 2.29 -15.41
CA GLN A 191 3.47 1.63 -16.63
C GLN A 191 2.70 0.39 -17.15
N LYS A 192 2.25 0.43 -18.41
CA LYS A 192 1.87 -0.79 -19.14
C LYS A 192 3.12 -1.54 -19.56
N SER A 193 3.55 -2.53 -18.77
CA SER A 193 4.45 -3.57 -19.29
C SER A 193 3.64 -4.60 -20.09
N ASP A 194 4.14 -5.02 -21.24
CA ASP A 194 3.71 -6.27 -21.88
C ASP A 194 4.24 -7.42 -21.01
N ALA A 195 3.52 -7.75 -19.94
CA ALA A 195 3.99 -8.79 -19.02
C ALA A 195 3.79 -10.15 -19.69
N LYS A 196 4.90 -10.86 -19.91
CA LYS A 196 4.86 -12.31 -19.87
C LYS A 196 4.48 -12.70 -18.44
N LEU A 197 3.39 -13.44 -18.27
CA LEU A 197 3.05 -14.07 -17.00
C LEU A 197 4.20 -15.02 -16.62
N ILE A 198 5.11 -14.57 -15.77
CA ILE A 198 6.23 -15.37 -15.27
C ILE A 198 6.08 -15.44 -13.77
N PHE A 199 5.44 -16.52 -13.32
CA PHE A 199 5.38 -16.84 -11.90
C PHE A 199 6.66 -17.62 -11.52
N PRO A 200 7.06 -17.67 -10.25
CA PRO A 200 8.13 -18.55 -9.81
C PRO A 200 7.66 -19.99 -9.60
N LEU A 201 8.62 -20.91 -9.70
CA LEU A 201 8.48 -22.35 -9.41
C LEU A 201 8.36 -22.68 -7.91
N HIS A 202 8.73 -21.74 -7.03
CA HIS A 202 8.87 -21.98 -5.60
C HIS A 202 8.01 -21.00 -4.79
N SER A 203 6.80 -21.43 -4.43
CA SER A 203 6.15 -20.86 -3.25
C SER A 203 6.89 -21.39 -2.03
N SER A 204 7.52 -20.52 -1.24
CA SER A 204 8.10 -20.90 0.06
C SER A 204 7.04 -21.67 0.87
N SER A 205 7.43 -22.83 1.41
CA SER A 205 6.54 -23.78 2.11
C SER A 205 5.89 -23.20 3.38
N GLN A 206 6.29 -22.01 3.80
CA GLN A 206 5.85 -21.38 5.04
C GLN A 206 4.68 -20.40 4.86
N TYR A 207 4.36 -20.02 3.61
CA TYR A 207 3.35 -18.99 3.32
C TYR A 207 2.18 -19.54 2.51
N GLU A 208 0.99 -19.10 2.88
CA GLU A 208 -0.24 -19.35 2.13
C GLU A 208 -0.53 -18.14 1.23
N LEU A 209 -0.77 -18.42 -0.06
CA LEU A 209 -1.10 -17.43 -1.08
C LEU A 209 -2.54 -17.62 -1.52
N LYS A 210 -3.33 -16.55 -1.48
CA LYS A 210 -4.73 -16.52 -1.92
C LYS A 210 -4.92 -15.43 -2.95
N HIS A 211 -5.59 -15.76 -4.05
CA HIS A 211 -6.03 -14.75 -5.02
C HIS A 211 -7.44 -14.31 -4.64
N ILE A 212 -7.66 -13.01 -4.51
CA ILE A 212 -8.90 -12.46 -3.96
C ILE A 212 -9.51 -11.50 -4.96
N PHE A 213 -10.80 -11.70 -5.21
CA PHE A 213 -11.63 -10.79 -5.97
C PHE A 213 -12.57 -10.00 -5.06
N VAL A 214 -12.59 -8.69 -5.24
CA VAL A 214 -13.51 -7.78 -4.53
C VAL A 214 -14.23 -6.93 -5.58
N LYS A 215 -15.46 -6.55 -5.31
CA LYS A 215 -16.25 -5.66 -6.17
C LYS A 215 -16.30 -4.28 -5.51
N ASN A 216 -16.01 -3.21 -6.25
CA ASN A 216 -16.21 -1.86 -5.77
C ASN A 216 -17.68 -1.41 -5.96
N ASP A 217 -18.02 -0.22 -5.47
CA ASP A 217 -19.40 0.30 -5.51
C ASP A 217 -19.90 0.55 -6.94
N ASN A 218 -19.00 0.83 -7.89
CA ASN A 218 -19.31 0.97 -9.32
C ASN A 218 -19.47 -0.38 -10.03
N GLY A 219 -19.29 -1.47 -9.29
CA GLY A 219 -19.42 -2.82 -9.76
C GLY A 219 -18.24 -3.40 -10.53
N ILE A 220 -17.11 -2.68 -10.57
CA ILE A 220 -15.85 -3.16 -11.15
C ILE A 220 -15.28 -4.26 -10.25
N ILE A 221 -14.85 -5.35 -10.87
CA ILE A 221 -14.16 -6.45 -10.20
C ILE A 221 -12.67 -6.13 -10.12
N LEU A 222 -12.14 -6.14 -8.91
CA LEU A 222 -10.75 -5.86 -8.55
C LEU A 222 -10.09 -7.14 -8.07
N ASP A 223 -8.79 -7.27 -8.32
CA ASP A 223 -7.97 -8.42 -7.99
C ASP A 223 -6.84 -8.05 -7.01
N ALA A 224 -6.49 -8.99 -6.13
CA ALA A 224 -5.38 -8.82 -5.19
C ALA A 224 -4.76 -10.17 -4.79
N LEU A 225 -3.48 -10.14 -4.45
CA LEU A 225 -2.78 -11.29 -3.87
C LEU A 225 -2.67 -11.12 -2.35
N HIS A 226 -3.30 -12.02 -1.60
CA HIS A 226 -3.18 -12.09 -0.15
C HIS A 226 -2.13 -13.12 0.25
N VAL A 227 -1.22 -12.69 1.10
CA VAL A 227 -0.13 -13.47 1.67
C VAL A 227 -0.29 -13.54 3.17
N SER A 228 -0.29 -14.76 3.70
CA SER A 228 -0.35 -15.04 5.14
C SER A 228 0.63 -16.14 5.50
N LYS A 229 1.06 -16.23 6.76
CA LYS A 229 1.90 -17.32 7.23
C LYS A 229 1.04 -18.49 7.68
N ILE A 230 1.39 -19.70 7.24
CA ILE A 230 0.61 -20.90 7.55
C ILE A 230 0.55 -21.10 9.07
N GLY A 231 -0.65 -21.36 9.59
CA GLY A 231 -0.89 -21.59 11.02
C GLY A 231 -0.86 -20.33 11.89
N VAL A 232 -0.65 -19.14 11.32
CA VAL A 232 -0.64 -17.87 12.06
C VAL A 232 -1.83 -17.02 11.64
N HIS A 233 -2.71 -16.71 12.58
CA HIS A 233 -3.80 -15.78 12.35
C HIS A 233 -3.40 -14.37 12.80
N SER A 234 -3.47 -13.39 11.89
CA SER A 234 -3.22 -12.00 12.23
C SER A 234 -4.51 -11.20 12.38
N LYS A 235 -4.60 -10.41 13.46
CA LYS A 235 -5.65 -9.40 13.66
C LYS A 235 -5.40 -8.10 12.88
N THR A 236 -4.37 -8.06 12.05
CA THR A 236 -4.00 -6.88 11.26
C THR A 236 -3.71 -7.30 9.82
N VAL A 237 -4.15 -6.50 8.86
CA VAL A 237 -3.83 -6.69 7.45
C VAL A 237 -3.24 -5.41 6.86
N VAL A 238 -2.16 -5.56 6.09
CA VAL A 238 -1.54 -4.47 5.35
C VAL A 238 -2.04 -4.53 3.91
N LEU A 239 -2.82 -3.52 3.54
CA LEU A 239 -3.27 -3.26 2.19
C LEU A 239 -2.20 -2.44 1.46
N MET A 240 -1.51 -3.09 0.52
CA MET A 240 -0.30 -2.58 -0.11
C MET A 240 -0.55 -2.27 -1.58
N GLN A 241 -0.12 -1.08 -2.01
CA GLN A 241 -0.13 -0.68 -3.41
C GLN A 241 1.18 -0.03 -3.82
N PHE A 242 1.59 -0.32 -5.05
CA PHE A 242 2.70 0.34 -5.74
C PHE A 242 2.21 0.95 -7.05
N ALA A 243 3.03 1.82 -7.65
CA ALA A 243 2.70 2.53 -8.88
C ALA A 243 2.48 1.59 -10.08
N SER A 244 3.44 0.71 -10.36
CA SER A 244 3.48 -0.14 -11.55
C SER A 244 3.39 -1.65 -11.25
N MET A 245 3.18 -2.01 -9.98
CA MET A 245 3.29 -3.41 -9.55
C MET A 245 2.07 -4.22 -9.97
N ARG A 246 2.35 -5.32 -10.67
CA ARG A 246 1.39 -6.41 -10.86
C ARG A 246 1.73 -7.48 -9.82
N PRO A 247 0.80 -7.90 -8.95
CA PRO A 247 1.03 -8.98 -7.99
C PRO A 247 1.59 -10.27 -8.60
N GLU A 248 1.42 -10.42 -9.92
CA GLU A 248 1.89 -11.53 -10.73
C GLU A 248 3.37 -11.43 -11.18
N GLU A 249 4.05 -10.31 -10.91
CA GLU A 249 5.45 -10.12 -11.31
C GLU A 249 6.43 -10.91 -10.44
N PHE A 250 7.45 -11.50 -11.08
CA PHE A 250 8.42 -12.40 -10.45
C PHE A 250 9.14 -11.79 -9.23
N TYR A 251 9.50 -10.50 -9.28
CA TYR A 251 10.24 -9.86 -8.19
C TYR A 251 9.40 -9.78 -6.90
N LEU A 252 8.07 -9.72 -6.97
CA LEU A 252 7.24 -9.72 -5.78
C LEU A 252 7.43 -11.01 -5.00
N PHE A 253 7.31 -12.13 -5.70
CA PHE A 253 7.40 -13.44 -5.09
C PHE A 253 8.80 -13.70 -4.52
N TYR A 254 9.86 -13.25 -5.20
CA TYR A 254 11.22 -13.32 -4.69
C TYR A 254 11.39 -12.55 -3.36
N ASN A 255 10.63 -11.46 -3.20
CA ASN A 255 10.68 -10.61 -2.01
C ASN A 255 9.52 -10.82 -1.04
N LEU A 256 8.69 -11.84 -1.25
CA LEU A 256 7.45 -12.05 -0.50
C LEU A 256 7.73 -12.27 0.99
N GLU A 257 8.75 -13.07 1.30
CA GLU A 257 9.23 -13.26 2.67
C GLU A 257 9.74 -11.95 3.28
N ASN A 258 10.42 -11.11 2.51
CA ASN A 258 10.92 -9.82 2.99
C ASN A 258 9.77 -8.85 3.31
N TYR A 259 8.73 -8.79 2.47
CA TYR A 259 7.53 -8.02 2.74
C TYR A 259 6.76 -8.54 3.96
N TYR A 260 6.59 -9.86 4.07
CA TYR A 260 5.95 -10.44 5.25
C TYR A 260 6.77 -10.15 6.52
N LYS A 261 8.10 -10.29 6.47
CA LYS A 261 8.98 -9.93 7.59
C LYS A 261 8.84 -8.45 7.96
N LEU A 262 8.89 -7.55 6.97
CA LEU A 262 8.77 -6.10 7.17
C LEU A 262 7.56 -5.70 8.01
N PHE A 263 6.39 -6.29 7.73
CA PHE A 263 5.15 -5.97 8.43
C PHE A 263 4.76 -6.96 9.54
N ASN A 264 5.37 -8.14 9.57
CA ASN A 264 5.07 -9.21 10.53
C ASN A 264 3.57 -9.50 10.67
N THR A 265 2.87 -9.56 9.54
CA THR A 265 1.40 -9.63 9.46
C THR A 265 0.97 -9.99 8.05
N ASP A 266 -0.31 -10.30 7.86
CA ASP A 266 -0.89 -10.53 6.54
C ASP A 266 -0.72 -9.32 5.62
N VAL A 267 -0.27 -9.57 4.39
CA VAL A 267 -0.05 -8.53 3.37
C VAL A 267 -0.93 -8.82 2.16
N VAL A 268 -1.65 -7.81 1.69
CA VAL A 268 -2.53 -7.89 0.52
C VAL A 268 -2.02 -6.91 -0.52
N PHE A 269 -1.50 -7.44 -1.62
CA PHE A 269 -1.04 -6.67 -2.76
C PHE A 269 -2.21 -6.34 -3.66
N ILE A 270 -2.64 -5.09 -3.65
CA ILE A 270 -3.82 -4.59 -4.35
C ILE A 270 -3.48 -4.23 -5.78
N LYS A 271 -4.27 -4.76 -6.72
CA LYS A 271 -4.27 -4.31 -8.11
C LYS A 271 -5.45 -3.36 -8.32
N ASN A 272 -5.15 -2.10 -8.66
CA ASN A 272 -6.20 -1.14 -8.97
C ASN A 272 -6.82 -1.42 -10.35
N ARG A 273 -7.92 -0.73 -10.66
CA ARG A 273 -8.59 -0.85 -11.96
C ARG A 273 -7.72 -0.53 -13.18
N ASN A 274 -6.63 0.23 -13.01
CA ASN A 274 -5.70 0.54 -14.10
C ASN A 274 -4.68 -0.56 -14.36
N ALA A 275 -4.40 -1.41 -13.38
CA ALA A 275 -3.54 -2.57 -13.55
C ALA A 275 -4.35 -3.85 -13.81
N SER A 276 -5.62 -3.91 -13.37
CA SER A 276 -6.50 -5.07 -13.54
C SER A 276 -6.86 -5.34 -15.00
N SER A 277 -6.73 -6.60 -15.43
CA SER A 277 -7.23 -7.04 -16.73
C SER A 277 -8.75 -7.32 -16.73
N ARG A 278 -9.38 -7.28 -15.54
CA ARG A 278 -10.83 -7.47 -15.34
C ARG A 278 -11.60 -6.16 -15.35
N SER A 279 -10.91 -5.04 -15.24
CA SER A 279 -11.59 -3.75 -15.17
C SER A 279 -12.12 -3.31 -16.53
N SER A 280 -13.42 -3.03 -16.59
CA SER A 280 -14.11 -2.39 -17.71
C SER A 280 -13.75 -0.91 -17.91
N GLN A 281 -13.22 -0.26 -16.87
CA GLN A 281 -13.01 1.17 -16.85
C GLN A 281 -11.64 1.52 -16.25
N ALA A 282 -10.86 2.32 -16.97
CA ALA A 282 -9.65 2.92 -16.43
C ALA A 282 -10.04 4.10 -15.51
N ALA A 283 -9.30 4.27 -14.41
CA ALA A 283 -9.46 5.41 -13.55
C ALA A 283 -8.98 6.68 -14.26
N LEU A 284 -9.81 7.70 -14.23
CA LEU A 284 -9.49 9.05 -14.69
C LEU A 284 -8.86 9.89 -13.58
N HIS A 285 -9.17 9.58 -12.31
CA HIS A 285 -8.72 10.37 -11.15
C HIS A 285 -8.23 9.49 -10.00
N SER A 286 -7.42 10.06 -9.11
CA SER A 286 -6.96 9.36 -7.89
C SER A 286 -8.10 8.93 -6.97
N ALA A 287 -9.19 9.70 -6.92
CA ALA A 287 -10.36 9.39 -6.11
C ALA A 287 -11.01 8.06 -6.54
N GLU A 288 -11.03 7.76 -7.84
CA GLU A 288 -11.56 6.49 -8.34
C GLU A 288 -10.68 5.30 -7.93
N VAL A 289 -9.36 5.46 -7.96
CA VAL A 289 -8.43 4.44 -7.44
C VAL A 289 -8.55 4.30 -5.92
N ALA A 290 -8.81 5.39 -5.20
CA ALA A 290 -9.07 5.34 -3.76
C ALA A 290 -10.33 4.53 -3.43
N GLN A 291 -11.39 4.60 -4.25
CA GLN A 291 -12.56 3.75 -4.07
C GLN A 291 -12.24 2.25 -4.26
N ASP A 292 -11.30 1.93 -5.15
CA ASP A 292 -10.83 0.55 -5.29
C ASP A 292 -10.17 0.05 -4.01
N ILE A 293 -9.35 0.89 -3.37
CA ILE A 293 -8.70 0.58 -2.08
C ILE A 293 -9.76 0.42 -0.99
N ILE A 294 -10.76 1.31 -0.92
CA ILE A 294 -11.84 1.25 0.06
C ILE A 294 -12.66 -0.04 -0.08
N ALA A 295 -12.84 -0.57 -1.29
CA ALA A 295 -13.48 -1.87 -1.48
C ALA A 295 -12.74 -3.00 -0.74
N PHE A 296 -11.40 -3.02 -0.78
CA PHE A 296 -10.60 -3.96 0.00
C PHE A 296 -10.68 -3.68 1.51
N VAL A 297 -10.70 -2.41 1.93
CA VAL A 297 -10.93 -2.06 3.35
C VAL A 297 -12.26 -2.63 3.84
N ASN A 298 -13.33 -2.45 3.08
CA ASN A 298 -14.66 -2.97 3.40
C ASN A 298 -14.70 -4.50 3.47
N HIS A 299 -13.88 -5.19 2.66
CA HIS A 299 -13.73 -6.64 2.71
C HIS A 299 -13.10 -7.11 4.04
N TYR A 300 -12.09 -6.41 4.56
CA TYR A 300 -11.31 -6.87 5.72
C TYR A 300 -11.69 -6.23 7.06
N LYS A 301 -12.32 -5.05 7.09
CA LYS A 301 -12.53 -4.25 8.31
C LYS A 301 -13.30 -4.94 9.44
N LYS A 302 -14.06 -6.00 9.12
CA LYS A 302 -14.79 -6.81 10.12
C LYS A 302 -13.91 -7.87 10.81
N GLN A 303 -12.75 -8.18 10.24
CA GLN A 303 -11.89 -9.31 10.65
C GLN A 303 -10.52 -8.85 11.12
N ALA A 304 -10.04 -7.70 10.64
CA ALA A 304 -8.70 -7.21 10.93
C ALA A 304 -8.64 -5.69 11.01
N ASN A 305 -7.69 -5.21 11.81
CA ASN A 305 -7.22 -3.84 11.80
C ASN A 305 -6.54 -3.53 10.47
N ILE A 306 -6.80 -2.34 9.92
CA ILE A 306 -6.43 -1.99 8.55
C ILE A 306 -5.20 -1.09 8.56
N VAL A 307 -4.19 -1.47 7.81
CA VAL A 307 -3.01 -0.63 7.53
C VAL A 307 -2.92 -0.40 6.03
N LEU A 308 -2.94 0.84 5.60
CA LEU A 308 -2.73 1.26 4.23
C LEU A 308 -1.24 1.54 4.02
N TYR A 309 -0.59 0.83 3.11
CA TYR A 309 0.80 1.09 2.73
C TYR A 309 0.90 1.47 1.26
N GLY A 310 1.30 2.71 1.01
CA GLY A 310 1.52 3.23 -0.34
C GLY A 310 3.01 3.42 -0.62
N MET A 311 3.56 2.63 -1.53
CA MET A 311 4.92 2.79 -2.00
C MET A 311 4.97 3.72 -3.21
N CYS A 312 5.74 4.80 -3.09
CA CYS A 312 6.07 5.70 -4.19
C CYS A 312 4.81 6.17 -4.93
N GLY A 313 4.64 5.84 -6.22
CA GLY A 313 3.42 6.22 -6.96
C GLY A 313 2.11 5.57 -6.49
N GLY A 314 2.13 4.61 -5.56
CA GLY A 314 0.94 4.10 -4.85
C GLY A 314 0.51 4.95 -3.64
N ALA A 315 1.40 5.78 -3.09
CA ALA A 315 1.10 6.72 -2.01
C ALA A 315 -0.11 7.67 -2.24
N PRO A 316 -0.23 8.36 -3.40
CA PRO A 316 -1.31 9.34 -3.61
C PRO A 316 -2.70 8.73 -3.46
N HIS A 317 -2.88 7.50 -3.96
CA HIS A 317 -4.16 6.79 -3.88
C HIS A 317 -4.48 6.36 -2.44
N MET A 318 -3.46 5.92 -1.69
CA MET A 318 -3.60 5.56 -0.27
C MET A 318 -3.93 6.78 0.60
N ILE A 319 -3.37 7.96 0.29
CA ILE A 319 -3.66 9.22 0.99
C ILE A 319 -5.12 9.63 0.79
N VAL A 320 -5.62 9.57 -0.45
CA VAL A 320 -7.02 9.92 -0.76
C VAL A 320 -7.98 8.88 -0.16
N ALA A 321 -7.60 7.60 -0.13
CA ALA A 321 -8.38 6.57 0.55
C ALA A 321 -8.45 6.84 2.06
N ALA A 322 -7.32 7.17 2.70
CA ALA A 322 -7.28 7.53 4.12
C ALA A 322 -8.17 8.73 4.46
N GLU A 323 -8.18 9.78 3.62
CA GLU A 323 -9.09 10.92 3.79
C GLU A 323 -10.55 10.50 3.80
N SER A 324 -10.94 9.65 2.85
CA SER A 324 -12.30 9.12 2.76
C SER A 324 -12.67 8.26 3.98
N LEU A 325 -11.76 7.39 4.43
CA LEU A 325 -11.96 6.56 5.62
C LEU A 325 -12.10 7.41 6.89
N CYS A 326 -11.29 8.47 7.01
CA CYS A 326 -11.36 9.42 8.12
C CYS A 326 -12.72 10.11 8.18
N LYS A 327 -13.23 10.59 7.02
CA LYS A 327 -14.58 11.18 6.91
C LYS A 327 -15.69 10.19 7.27
N GLN A 328 -15.49 8.91 6.93
CA GLN A 328 -16.41 7.81 7.26
C GLN A 328 -16.23 7.25 8.68
N LYS A 329 -15.30 7.78 9.48
CA LYS A 329 -14.95 7.28 10.82
C LYS A 329 -14.57 5.79 10.83
N ILE A 330 -13.98 5.28 9.75
CA ILE A 330 -13.46 3.91 9.67
C ILE A 330 -12.02 3.93 10.20
N PRO A 331 -11.65 3.13 11.21
CA PRO A 331 -10.29 3.10 11.75
C PRO A 331 -9.26 2.57 10.73
N TYR A 332 -8.10 3.22 10.64
CA TYR A 332 -6.99 2.79 9.80
C TYR A 332 -5.64 3.30 10.35
N LYS A 333 -4.54 2.73 9.85
CA LYS A 333 -3.21 3.35 9.87
C LYS A 333 -2.74 3.57 8.44
N LEU A 334 -2.03 4.66 8.16
CA LEU A 334 -1.50 5.01 6.85
C LEU A 334 0.02 5.10 6.95
N ILE A 335 0.71 4.39 6.08
CA ILE A 335 2.15 4.47 5.91
C ILE A 335 2.41 4.88 4.45
N VAL A 336 3.04 6.04 4.28
CA VAL A 336 3.41 6.58 2.98
C VAL A 336 4.91 6.53 2.81
N ASP A 337 5.36 5.83 1.78
CA ASP A 337 6.76 5.69 1.46
C ASP A 337 7.15 6.59 0.28
N ARG A 338 8.04 7.57 0.54
CA ARG A 338 8.77 8.38 -0.45
C ARG A 338 7.91 8.85 -1.63
N PHE A 339 7.05 9.84 -1.43
CA PHE A 339 6.25 10.45 -2.50
C PHE A 339 6.34 11.98 -2.56
N ALA A 340 5.86 12.56 -3.66
CA ALA A 340 5.77 14.01 -3.87
C ALA A 340 4.54 14.63 -3.16
N SER A 341 4.52 15.94 -2.96
CA SER A 341 3.35 16.65 -2.41
C SER A 341 2.18 16.76 -3.41
N SER A 342 2.45 16.67 -4.71
CA SER A 342 1.44 16.66 -5.79
C SER A 342 1.99 15.97 -7.05
N TYR A 343 1.10 15.46 -7.91
CA TYR A 343 1.49 14.88 -9.21
C TYR A 343 2.15 15.90 -10.15
N SER A 344 1.77 17.17 -10.05
CA SER A 344 2.37 18.24 -10.87
C SER A 344 3.89 18.36 -10.66
N ASN A 345 4.41 17.89 -9.52
CA ASN A 345 5.83 17.94 -9.19
C ASN A 345 6.67 16.93 -9.99
N PHE A 346 6.06 15.89 -10.57
CA PHE A 346 6.76 14.94 -11.46
C PHE A 346 7.13 15.56 -12.82
N TYR A 347 6.44 16.62 -13.23
CA TYR A 347 6.69 17.33 -14.49
C TYR A 347 7.74 18.45 -14.36
N GLN A 348 8.43 18.53 -13.22
CA GLN A 348 9.51 19.49 -13.07
C GLN A 348 10.68 19.08 -13.98
N LEU A 349 11.29 20.06 -14.63
CA LEU A 349 12.35 19.84 -15.62
C LEU A 349 13.44 18.88 -15.12
N HIS A 350 13.90 19.06 -13.88
CA HIS A 350 14.92 18.18 -13.29
C HIS A 350 14.46 16.70 -13.16
N THR A 351 13.18 16.46 -12.89
CA THR A 351 12.61 15.10 -12.76
C THR A 351 12.49 14.46 -14.15
N VAL A 352 12.02 15.22 -15.14
CA VAL A 352 11.92 14.78 -16.54
C VAL A 352 13.30 14.49 -17.13
N VAL A 353 14.29 15.38 -16.92
CA VAL A 353 15.67 15.20 -17.38
C VAL A 353 16.28 13.93 -16.78
N ARG A 354 16.08 13.68 -15.48
CA ARG A 354 16.57 12.45 -14.83
C ARG A 354 15.91 11.19 -15.38
N PHE A 355 14.61 11.22 -15.66
CA PHE A 355 13.91 10.10 -16.31
C PHE A 355 14.46 9.81 -17.71
N LEU A 356 14.74 10.85 -18.50
CA LEU A 356 15.33 10.71 -19.84
C LEU A 356 16.77 10.17 -19.78
N TRP A 357 17.57 10.69 -18.85
CA TRP A 357 18.95 10.23 -18.68
C TRP A 357 19.00 8.74 -18.31
N PHE A 358 18.12 8.30 -17.39
CA PHE A 358 17.97 6.89 -17.05
C PHE A 358 17.56 6.03 -18.25
N ASN A 359 16.48 6.37 -18.95
CA ASN A 359 16.01 5.57 -20.09
C ASN A 359 17.00 5.51 -21.27
N THR A 360 17.84 6.52 -21.43
CA THR A 360 18.81 6.58 -22.53
C THR A 360 20.08 5.78 -22.24
N HIS A 361 20.49 5.71 -20.97
CA HIS A 361 21.70 4.98 -20.55
C HIS A 361 21.36 3.51 -20.21
N PHE A 362 20.27 3.23 -19.49
CA PHE A 362 19.96 1.89 -18.99
C PHE A 362 19.25 0.94 -19.96
N ILE A 363 18.43 1.46 -20.88
CA ILE A 363 17.76 0.59 -21.87
C ILE A 363 18.75 0.15 -22.98
N LYS A 364 19.97 0.71 -22.98
CA LYS A 364 20.97 0.50 -24.04
C LYS A 364 22.21 -0.30 -23.65
N ASP A 365 22.35 -0.74 -22.39
CA ASP A 365 23.34 -1.76 -22.00
C ASP A 365 22.91 -3.17 -22.40
N ARG A 366 22.54 -3.33 -23.68
CA ARG A 366 22.76 -4.59 -24.38
C ARG A 366 24.17 -4.51 -24.97
N PRO A 367 25.02 -5.53 -24.75
CA PRO A 367 26.40 -5.55 -25.20
C PRO A 367 26.44 -5.60 -26.74
N ASP A 368 26.44 -4.43 -27.35
CA ASP A 368 26.71 -4.22 -28.77
C ASP A 368 27.03 -2.73 -28.98
N VAL A 369 28.03 -2.27 -28.21
CA VAL A 369 28.64 -0.94 -28.28
C VAL A 369 29.86 -1.04 -29.19
N GLY A 370 29.61 -0.87 -30.49
CA GLY A 370 30.68 -0.86 -31.51
C GLY A 370 30.33 -0.13 -32.80
N LYS A 371 29.24 0.66 -32.87
CA LYS A 371 28.86 1.34 -34.13
C LYS A 371 28.60 2.84 -33.94
N PRO A 372 29.37 3.74 -34.61
CA PRO A 372 29.24 5.20 -34.50
C PRO A 372 27.88 5.75 -34.98
N LYS A 373 27.11 4.99 -35.78
CA LYS A 373 25.75 5.37 -36.21
C LYS A 373 24.72 5.45 -35.06
N LYS A 374 24.95 4.75 -33.93
CA LYS A 374 24.07 4.85 -32.75
C LYS A 374 24.28 6.15 -31.97
N PHE A 375 25.47 6.76 -32.02
CA PHE A 375 25.80 8.00 -31.31
C PHE A 375 25.13 9.22 -31.95
N GLN A 376 25.12 9.30 -33.27
CA GLN A 376 24.37 10.34 -34.01
C GLN A 376 22.85 10.21 -33.81
N ALA A 377 22.31 8.99 -33.79
CA ALA A 377 20.91 8.75 -33.46
C ALA A 377 20.59 9.12 -32.00
N LEU A 378 21.53 8.90 -31.06
CA LEU A 378 21.42 9.35 -29.67
C LEU A 378 21.40 10.87 -29.59
N ALA A 379 22.34 11.53 -30.25
CA ALA A 379 22.47 12.99 -30.26
C ALA A 379 21.24 13.65 -30.89
N MET A 380 20.73 13.11 -32.01
CA MET A 380 19.47 13.53 -32.64
C MET A 380 18.26 13.29 -31.73
N PHE A 381 18.20 12.15 -31.05
CA PHE A 381 17.16 11.85 -30.05
C PHE A 381 17.20 12.87 -28.91
N PHE A 382 18.37 13.21 -28.38
CA PHE A 382 18.53 14.26 -27.37
C PHE A 382 18.17 15.64 -27.92
N LEU A 383 18.59 16.00 -29.13
CA LEU A 383 18.30 17.29 -29.77
C LEU A 383 16.81 17.48 -30.07
N LEU A 384 16.04 16.42 -30.34
CA LEU A 384 14.62 16.52 -30.64
C LEU A 384 13.73 16.32 -29.40
N ILE A 385 14.07 15.36 -28.54
CA ILE A 385 13.24 15.01 -27.38
C ILE A 385 13.47 15.96 -26.21
N THR A 386 14.68 16.48 -26.01
CA THR A 386 14.91 17.45 -24.93
C THR A 386 14.07 18.71 -25.11
N PRO A 387 14.04 19.39 -26.27
CA PRO A 387 13.15 20.53 -26.48
C PRO A 387 11.68 20.13 -26.52
N LEU A 388 11.31 18.98 -27.10
CA LEU A 388 9.92 18.50 -27.06
C LEU A 388 9.44 18.26 -25.62
N MET A 389 10.27 17.64 -24.77
CA MET A 389 9.95 17.38 -23.37
C MET A 389 10.05 18.64 -22.52
N LEU A 390 10.92 19.59 -22.87
CA LEU A 390 10.94 20.93 -22.30
C LEU A 390 9.60 21.62 -22.59
N ILE A 391 9.17 21.66 -23.86
CA ILE A 391 7.88 22.19 -24.31
C ILE A 391 6.72 21.47 -23.62
N LEU A 392 6.74 20.14 -23.56
CA LEU A 392 5.72 19.37 -22.85
C LEU A 392 5.74 19.65 -21.35
N SER A 393 6.90 19.86 -20.72
CA SER A 393 6.99 20.20 -19.29
C SER A 393 6.52 21.62 -19.00
N THR A 394 6.83 22.58 -19.88
CA THR A 394 6.42 23.98 -19.75
C THR A 394 4.95 24.18 -20.09
N LEU A 395 4.38 23.38 -21.00
CA LEU A 395 2.95 23.39 -21.34
C LEU A 395 2.11 22.52 -20.39
N ALA A 396 2.59 21.34 -19.98
CA ALA A 396 1.83 20.44 -19.12
C ALA A 396 1.59 21.07 -17.75
N ARG A 397 2.56 21.79 -17.17
CA ARG A 397 2.38 22.41 -15.84
C ARG A 397 1.23 23.43 -15.77
N PRO A 398 1.11 24.43 -16.67
CA PRO A 398 -0.05 25.31 -16.71
C PRO A 398 -1.32 24.57 -17.13
N LEU A 399 -1.28 23.63 -18.08
CA LEU A 399 -2.46 22.84 -18.45
C LEU A 399 -2.99 21.98 -17.28
N PHE A 400 -2.11 21.42 -16.45
CA PHE A 400 -2.49 20.72 -15.22
C PHE A 400 -2.99 21.66 -14.13
N LYS A 401 -2.40 22.86 -13.98
CA LYS A 401 -2.94 23.87 -13.06
C LYS A 401 -4.31 24.38 -13.50
N LEU A 402 -4.56 24.45 -14.80
CA LEU A 402 -5.85 24.84 -15.39
C LEU A 402 -6.88 23.70 -15.31
N SER A 403 -6.44 22.44 -15.30
CA SER A 403 -7.30 21.33 -14.89
C SER A 403 -7.60 21.51 -13.40
N LYS A 404 -8.88 21.72 -13.04
CA LYS A 404 -9.34 22.03 -11.67
C LYS A 404 -9.13 20.89 -10.64
N GLU A 405 -8.17 20.00 -10.85
CA GLU A 405 -8.02 18.71 -10.17
C GLU A 405 -6.58 18.44 -9.71
N THR A 406 -5.77 19.48 -9.48
CA THR A 406 -4.46 19.29 -8.85
C THR A 406 -4.63 19.04 -7.35
N ILE A 407 -4.83 17.77 -7.00
CA ILE A 407 -4.89 17.34 -5.60
C ILE A 407 -3.55 17.67 -4.93
N ASN A 408 -3.61 18.40 -3.82
CA ASN A 408 -2.47 18.65 -2.94
C ASN A 408 -2.50 17.63 -1.80
N TYR A 409 -1.77 16.54 -1.96
CA TYR A 409 -1.69 15.46 -0.97
C TYR A 409 -1.09 15.94 0.35
N GLY A 410 -0.25 16.97 0.32
CA GLY A 410 0.29 17.59 1.52
C GLY A 410 -0.78 18.18 2.41
N ASN A 411 -1.78 18.86 1.83
CA ASN A 411 -2.90 19.43 2.58
C ASN A 411 -3.80 18.34 3.16
N ILE A 412 -4.04 17.26 2.40
CA ILE A 412 -4.82 16.11 2.89
C ILE A 412 -4.10 15.48 4.08
N VAL A 413 -2.81 15.19 3.96
CA VAL A 413 -2.05 14.56 5.05
C VAL A 413 -2.02 15.42 6.32
N ARG A 414 -2.00 16.75 6.19
CA ARG A 414 -2.12 17.67 7.33
C ARG A 414 -3.46 17.60 8.04
N SER A 415 -4.55 17.25 7.35
CA SER A 415 -5.88 17.15 7.95
C SER A 415 -6.16 15.78 8.58
N LEU A 416 -5.35 14.77 8.29
CA LEU A 416 -5.47 13.45 8.90
C LEU A 416 -4.95 13.45 10.35
N PRO A 417 -5.47 12.59 11.23
CA PRO A 417 -4.93 12.41 12.57
C PRO A 417 -3.47 11.97 12.53
N GLU A 418 -2.58 12.72 13.17
CA GLU A 418 -1.12 12.45 13.16
C GLU A 418 -0.77 11.04 13.65
N SER A 419 -1.53 10.53 14.61
CA SER A 419 -1.35 9.17 15.16
C SER A 419 -1.54 8.05 14.16
N ASP A 420 -2.25 8.35 13.07
CA ASP A 420 -2.66 7.40 12.08
C ASP A 420 -1.84 7.54 10.80
N VAL A 421 -0.84 8.44 10.76
CA VAL A 421 0.00 8.67 9.57
C VAL A 421 1.50 8.55 9.88
N LEU A 422 2.18 7.70 9.12
CA LEU A 422 3.64 7.58 9.08
C LEU A 422 4.16 7.95 7.69
N ILE A 423 5.03 8.96 7.60
CA ILE A 423 5.60 9.43 6.32
C ILE A 423 7.10 9.17 6.30
N LEU A 424 7.53 8.28 5.42
CA LEU A 424 8.92 7.92 5.26
C LEU A 424 9.60 8.77 4.18
N GLN A 425 10.85 9.12 4.40
CA GLN A 425 11.66 9.90 3.46
C GLN A 425 13.03 9.26 3.29
N GLY A 426 13.48 9.13 2.05
CA GLY A 426 14.88 8.83 1.78
C GLY A 426 15.78 10.05 2.03
N LYS A 427 16.93 9.85 2.70
CA LYS A 427 17.90 10.93 2.97
C LYS A 427 19.33 10.59 2.49
N GLU A 428 19.60 10.63 1.18
CA GLU A 428 20.96 10.58 0.59
C GLU A 428 21.04 11.34 -0.76
N LYS A 429 22.27 11.62 -1.22
CA LYS A 429 22.55 12.22 -2.54
C LYS A 429 22.10 11.25 -3.63
N LYS A 430 21.47 11.78 -4.68
CA LYS A 430 21.07 11.02 -5.86
C LYS A 430 22.18 11.08 -6.90
N GLU A 431 22.97 10.03 -7.01
CA GLU A 431 23.69 9.72 -8.24
C GLU A 431 23.06 8.44 -8.81
N VAL A 432 22.97 8.33 -10.14
CA VAL A 432 22.35 7.16 -10.78
C VAL A 432 23.32 6.00 -10.62
N ASP A 433 22.83 4.97 -9.96
CA ASP A 433 23.49 3.68 -9.81
C ASP A 433 23.18 2.80 -11.03
N ASP A 434 24.19 2.06 -11.46
CA ASP A 434 24.11 1.18 -12.62
C ASP A 434 23.23 -0.06 -12.40
N ASN A 435 22.82 -0.34 -11.15
CA ASN A 435 21.99 -1.50 -10.82
C ASN A 435 20.55 -1.16 -10.42
N ALA A 436 20.13 0.09 -10.59
CA ALA A 436 18.85 0.50 -10.05
C ALA A 436 17.66 0.01 -10.91
N LEU A 437 16.90 -0.90 -10.32
CA LEU A 437 15.68 -1.46 -10.89
C LEU A 437 14.65 -0.35 -11.12
N SER A 438 14.08 -0.32 -12.33
CA SER A 438 13.57 0.83 -13.07
C SER A 438 12.32 1.56 -12.55
N ILE A 439 11.93 1.43 -11.30
CA ILE A 439 10.53 1.69 -10.92
C ILE A 439 10.29 3.12 -10.39
N ASP A 440 11.28 3.77 -9.77
CA ASP A 440 11.03 4.94 -8.89
C ASP A 440 11.91 6.18 -9.12
N PHE A 441 12.60 6.25 -10.26
CA PHE A 441 13.45 7.39 -10.61
C PHE A 441 12.71 8.72 -10.76
N ALA A 442 11.39 8.69 -10.96
CA ALA A 442 10.59 9.89 -11.15
C ALA A 442 10.24 10.63 -9.84
N ILE A 443 10.59 10.11 -8.65
CA ILE A 443 10.20 10.76 -7.39
C ILE A 443 11.00 12.07 -7.17
N PRO A 444 10.35 13.24 -7.08
CA PRO A 444 11.00 14.52 -6.82
C PRO A 444 11.60 14.59 -5.41
N THR A 445 12.83 15.11 -5.26
CA THR A 445 13.47 15.31 -3.94
C THR A 445 13.06 16.59 -3.24
N ILE A 446 12.86 17.65 -4.03
CA ILE A 446 12.65 19.02 -3.52
C ILE A 446 11.23 19.19 -2.99
N ASN A 447 10.27 18.47 -3.59
CA ASN A 447 8.86 18.57 -3.25
C ASN A 447 8.32 17.25 -2.69
N SER A 448 9.08 16.64 -1.79
CA SER A 448 8.63 15.48 -1.02
C SER A 448 7.41 15.85 -0.18
N LEU A 449 6.47 14.91 -0.06
CA LEU A 449 5.31 15.00 0.84
C LEU A 449 5.69 15.38 2.28
N ARG A 450 6.88 14.99 2.73
CA ARG A 450 7.36 15.33 4.08
C ARG A 450 7.61 16.82 4.28
N TYR A 451 7.94 17.59 3.24
CA TYR A 451 8.05 19.04 3.35
C TYR A 451 6.71 19.68 3.68
N ALA A 452 5.61 19.07 3.23
CA ALA A 452 4.28 19.54 3.55
C ALA A 452 3.94 19.37 5.04
N VAL A 453 4.68 18.61 5.85
CA VAL A 453 4.43 18.51 7.31
C VAL A 453 5.63 18.99 8.14
N LYS A 454 6.55 19.74 7.53
CA LYS A 454 7.82 20.13 8.17
C LYS A 454 7.60 21.04 9.38
N ASP A 455 6.69 21.99 9.27
CA ASP A 455 6.28 22.95 10.30
C ASP A 455 5.71 22.25 11.54
N LEU A 456 4.69 21.41 11.37
CA LEU A 456 4.09 20.62 12.45
C LEU A 456 5.14 19.76 13.17
N ARG A 457 6.03 19.12 12.41
CA ARG A 457 7.10 18.30 12.98
C ARG A 457 8.15 19.11 13.72
N GLN A 458 8.46 20.32 13.25
CA GLN A 458 9.39 21.20 13.94
C GLN A 458 8.81 21.64 15.28
N LEU A 459 7.52 21.99 15.31
CA LEU A 459 6.81 22.31 16.55
C LEU A 459 6.92 21.17 17.56
N LYS A 460 6.60 19.93 17.16
CA LYS A 460 6.67 18.75 18.03
C LYS A 460 8.08 18.43 18.51
N LYS A 461 9.10 18.61 17.66
CA LYS A 461 10.49 18.49 18.08
C LYS A 461 10.88 19.54 19.11
N ASN A 462 10.41 20.78 18.93
CA ASN A 462 10.63 21.84 19.90
C ASN A 462 9.94 21.52 21.23
N THR A 463 8.71 21.01 21.23
CA THR A 463 8.02 20.55 22.44
C THR A 463 8.81 19.47 23.17
N LEU A 464 9.29 18.44 22.48
CA LEU A 464 10.11 17.39 23.11
C LEU A 464 11.45 17.92 23.62
N PHE A 465 12.07 18.85 22.90
CA PHE A 465 13.31 19.47 23.35
C PHE A 465 13.09 20.30 24.62
N ILE A 466 12.01 21.09 24.69
CA ILE A 466 11.63 21.84 25.88
C ILE A 466 11.38 20.90 27.06
N LEU A 467 10.56 19.85 26.85
CA LEU A 467 10.28 18.84 27.88
C LEU A 467 11.55 18.14 28.36
N GLN A 468 12.46 17.82 27.44
CA GLN A 468 13.76 17.24 27.77
C GLN A 468 14.60 18.19 28.63
N GLN A 469 14.71 19.47 28.26
CA GLN A 469 15.49 20.46 29.03
C GLN A 469 14.87 20.70 30.40
N LYS A 470 13.54 20.87 30.49
CA LYS A 470 12.83 21.02 31.76
C LYS A 470 13.05 19.79 32.67
N SER A 471 13.03 18.58 32.10
CA SER A 471 13.33 17.37 32.86
C SER A 471 14.76 17.35 33.39
N LEU A 472 15.76 17.79 32.62
CA LEU A 472 17.14 17.91 33.09
C LEU A 472 17.30 19.00 34.16
N ASN A 473 16.63 20.14 34.01
CA ASN A 473 16.64 21.20 35.02
C ASN A 473 16.00 20.72 36.33
N LEU A 474 14.84 20.07 36.25
CA LEU A 474 14.16 19.51 37.42
C LEU A 474 15.00 18.43 38.09
N SER A 475 15.73 17.60 37.34
CA SER A 475 16.61 16.60 37.95
C SER A 475 17.76 17.24 38.74
N LEU A 476 18.28 18.38 38.29
CA LEU A 476 19.29 19.18 38.99
C LEU A 476 18.72 19.88 40.23
N HIS A 477 17.55 20.51 40.12
CA HIS A 477 16.90 21.18 41.25
C HIS A 477 16.56 20.20 42.39
N PHE A 478 16.18 18.97 42.07
CA PHE A 478 15.83 17.95 43.06
C PHE A 478 17.01 17.09 43.53
N ALA A 479 18.24 17.34 43.04
CA ALA A 479 19.40 16.49 43.28
C ALA A 479 19.78 16.35 44.77
N THR A 480 19.57 17.41 45.56
CA THR A 480 20.00 17.46 46.96
C THR A 480 18.98 16.82 47.90
N ASP A 481 17.69 17.15 47.74
CA ASP A 481 16.66 16.84 48.72
C ASP A 481 15.67 15.75 48.28
N TYR A 482 15.66 15.39 46.99
CA TYR A 482 14.71 14.43 46.41
C TYR A 482 15.35 13.51 45.37
N PHE A 483 16.28 12.67 45.81
CA PHE A 483 17.04 11.75 44.95
C PHE A 483 16.15 10.88 44.03
N ASP A 484 15.00 10.41 44.52
CA ASP A 484 14.04 9.64 43.71
C ASP A 484 13.48 10.45 42.53
N LEU A 485 13.18 11.74 42.75
CA LEU A 485 12.70 12.64 41.70
C LEU A 485 13.80 12.95 40.69
N THR A 486 15.06 13.07 41.11
CA THR A 486 16.20 13.20 40.19
C THR A 486 16.29 12.04 39.22
N ILE A 487 16.11 10.79 39.69
CA ILE A 487 16.09 9.61 38.83
C ILE A 487 14.89 9.66 37.87
N VAL A 488 13.71 10.00 38.37
CA VAL A 488 12.48 10.10 37.59
C VAL A 488 12.64 11.10 36.45
N PHE A 489 13.10 12.32 36.74
CA PHE A 489 13.25 13.36 35.73
C PHE A 489 14.40 13.09 34.75
N THR A 490 15.47 12.42 35.19
CA THR A 490 16.50 11.92 34.26
C THR A 490 15.92 10.93 33.25
N ARG A 491 15.06 9.99 33.71
CA ARG A 491 14.38 9.04 32.81
C ARG A 491 13.38 9.72 31.87
N TYR A 492 12.67 10.75 32.32
CA TYR A 492 11.84 11.56 31.43
C TYR A 492 12.68 12.23 30.33
N ALA A 493 13.85 12.79 30.68
CA ALA A 493 14.74 13.41 29.70
C ALA A 493 15.21 12.39 28.63
N ASP A 494 15.60 11.18 29.05
CA ASP A 494 15.99 10.11 28.14
C ASP A 494 14.83 9.65 27.24
N PHE A 495 13.62 9.52 27.80
CA PHE A 495 12.42 9.20 27.03
C PHE A 495 12.12 10.24 25.94
N PHE A 496 12.14 11.54 26.27
CA PHE A 496 11.90 12.59 25.29
C PHE A 496 12.99 12.63 24.20
N LYS A 497 14.25 12.34 24.58
CA LYS A 497 15.35 12.15 23.62
C LYS A 497 15.11 10.95 22.69
N THR A 498 14.60 9.85 23.21
CA THR A 498 14.21 8.67 22.42
C THR A 498 13.06 9.00 21.46
N CYS A 499 12.08 9.78 21.90
CA CYS A 499 11.02 10.30 21.04
C CYS A 499 11.56 11.17 19.88
N LEU A 500 12.54 12.03 20.15
CA LEU A 500 13.22 12.82 19.11
C LEU A 500 13.96 11.94 18.09
N LYS A 501 14.59 10.85 18.55
CA LYS A 501 15.21 9.84 17.68
C LYS A 501 14.15 9.14 16.83
N LEU A 502 13.00 8.78 17.40
CA LEU A 502 11.90 8.13 16.68
C LEU A 502 11.37 9.00 15.52
N ILE A 503 11.12 10.30 15.75
CA ILE A 503 10.72 11.24 14.67
C ILE A 503 11.80 11.33 13.60
N SER A 504 13.07 11.25 14.01
CA SER A 504 14.20 11.33 13.10
C SER A 504 14.41 10.03 12.31
N ASN A 505 13.99 8.88 12.83
CA ASN A 505 14.03 7.56 12.19
C ASN A 505 13.07 7.41 11.01
N GLU A 506 12.10 8.32 10.85
CA GLU A 506 11.34 8.45 9.61
C GLU A 506 12.21 8.86 8.40
N LYS A 507 13.47 9.28 8.63
CA LYS A 507 14.49 9.38 7.57
C LYS A 507 15.15 8.02 7.42
N LEU A 508 15.04 7.48 6.21
CA LEU A 508 15.63 6.22 5.81
C LEU A 508 17.00 6.45 5.17
N THR A 509 17.89 5.50 5.41
CA THR A 509 19.27 5.44 4.93
C THR A 509 19.61 4.02 4.48
N LEU A 510 20.75 3.85 3.81
CA LEU A 510 21.29 2.51 3.52
C LEU A 510 22.01 1.95 4.74
N ASP A 511 22.00 0.62 4.86
CA ASP A 511 22.65 -0.13 5.93
C ASP A 511 23.87 -0.89 5.38
N PRO A 512 25.01 -0.91 6.09
CA PRO A 512 25.98 0.19 6.12
C PRO A 512 26.49 0.58 4.71
N LYS A 513 26.99 1.82 4.58
CA LYS A 513 27.48 2.46 3.33
C LYS A 513 27.97 1.44 2.28
N PRO A 514 27.18 1.13 1.24
CA PRO A 514 27.68 0.30 0.15
C PRO A 514 28.93 0.95 -0.45
N ALA A 515 29.87 0.12 -0.92
CA ALA A 515 31.08 0.61 -1.61
C ALA A 515 30.74 1.45 -2.86
N GLN A 516 29.51 1.32 -3.36
CA GLN A 516 28.93 2.12 -4.44
C GLN A 516 27.78 2.98 -3.91
N ILE A 517 27.68 4.21 -4.42
CA ILE A 517 26.56 5.12 -4.15
C ILE A 517 25.31 4.53 -4.81
N THR A 518 24.25 4.24 -4.05
CA THR A 518 23.00 3.69 -4.60
C THR A 518 21.84 4.66 -4.40
N ASP A 519 20.93 4.78 -5.38
CA ASP A 519 19.75 5.63 -5.23
C ASP A 519 18.78 5.00 -4.25
N ILE A 520 18.75 5.51 -3.03
CA ILE A 520 17.85 5.04 -1.98
C ILE A 520 16.37 5.10 -2.36
N HIS A 521 15.96 5.80 -3.43
CA HIS A 521 14.57 5.87 -3.88
C HIS A 521 14.17 4.70 -4.78
N SER A 522 15.13 3.98 -5.35
CA SER A 522 14.87 2.75 -6.12
C SER A 522 14.86 1.49 -5.23
N GLN A 523 15.27 1.61 -3.97
CA GLN A 523 15.33 0.49 -3.03
C GLN A 523 13.98 0.19 -2.38
N HIS A 524 13.71 -1.09 -2.13
CA HIS A 524 12.56 -1.51 -1.34
C HIS A 524 12.72 -1.13 0.13
N LEU A 525 11.60 -0.87 0.82
CA LEU A 525 11.62 -0.41 2.21
C LEU A 525 12.33 -1.37 3.17
N PHE A 526 12.25 -2.68 2.93
CA PHE A 526 12.93 -3.70 3.75
C PHE A 526 14.46 -3.76 3.55
N ALA A 527 15.00 -3.12 2.50
CA ALA A 527 16.43 -3.02 2.26
C ALA A 527 17.05 -1.76 2.88
N LEU A 528 16.22 -0.92 3.51
CA LEU A 528 16.63 0.32 4.14
C LEU A 528 16.71 0.16 5.65
N THR A 529 17.50 1.02 6.29
CA THR A 529 17.52 1.22 7.73
C THR A 529 17.05 2.62 8.09
N THR A 530 16.77 2.86 9.37
CA THR A 530 16.45 4.21 9.83
C THR A 530 17.72 5.01 10.10
N ARG A 531 17.62 6.34 10.21
CA ARG A 531 18.76 7.24 10.47
C ARG A 531 19.64 6.83 11.66
N HIS A 532 19.07 6.21 12.70
CA HIS A 532 19.80 5.75 13.87
C HIS A 532 19.95 4.23 13.90
N HIS A 533 19.91 3.57 12.73
CA HIS A 533 20.12 2.14 12.54
C HIS A 533 19.12 1.22 13.28
N LEU A 534 17.95 1.73 13.68
CA LEU A 534 16.84 0.87 14.10
C LEU A 534 16.33 0.10 12.87
N PRO A 535 16.17 -1.23 12.94
CA PRO A 535 15.60 -2.01 11.85
C PRO A 535 14.24 -1.46 11.41
N VAL A 536 14.07 -1.20 10.11
CA VAL A 536 12.84 -0.59 9.58
C VAL A 536 11.61 -1.44 9.88
N ARG A 537 11.75 -2.77 9.91
CA ARG A 537 10.70 -3.68 10.38
C ARG A 537 10.18 -3.30 11.77
N GLN A 538 11.08 -3.15 12.74
CA GLN A 538 10.71 -2.83 14.12
C GLN A 538 10.04 -1.45 14.18
N PHE A 539 10.63 -0.47 13.49
CA PHE A 539 10.09 0.88 13.40
C PHE A 539 8.66 0.94 12.84
N VAL A 540 8.42 0.23 11.73
CA VAL A 540 7.15 0.23 11.01
C VAL A 540 6.09 -0.59 11.76
N THR A 541 6.45 -1.76 12.31
CA THR A 541 5.53 -2.58 13.11
C THR A 541 5.12 -1.89 14.41
N GLY A 542 6.04 -1.25 15.12
CA GLY A 542 5.72 -0.50 16.34
C GLY A 542 4.77 0.68 16.13
N PHE A 543 4.61 1.16 14.90
CA PHE A 543 3.63 2.22 14.58
C PHE A 543 2.17 1.70 14.53
N PHE A 544 1.93 0.51 13.97
CA PHE A 544 0.56 0.00 13.78
C PHE A 544 0.20 -1.20 14.68
N LYS A 545 1.18 -1.77 15.39
CA LYS A 545 1.01 -2.72 16.49
C LYS A 545 1.72 -2.17 17.75
N PRO A 546 1.32 -0.99 18.25
CA PRO A 546 1.92 -0.42 19.45
C PRO A 546 1.60 -1.28 20.67
N ILE A 547 2.46 -1.21 21.69
CA ILE A 547 2.23 -1.87 22.99
C ILE A 547 1.71 -0.80 23.94
N PRO A 548 0.42 -0.84 24.36
CA PRO A 548 -0.13 0.20 25.19
C PRO A 548 0.53 0.21 26.57
N VAL A 549 0.93 1.39 27.03
CA VAL A 549 1.43 1.57 28.40
C VAL A 549 0.25 1.67 29.37
N THR A 550 0.29 0.90 30.47
CA THR A 550 -0.80 0.84 31.46
C THR A 550 -0.98 2.17 32.22
N VAL A 551 0.10 2.75 32.73
CA VAL A 551 0.11 4.10 33.31
C VAL A 551 0.79 5.03 32.32
N ASN A 552 0.10 6.09 31.92
CA ASN A 552 0.50 6.93 30.80
C ASN A 552 0.42 8.43 31.15
N PHE A 553 0.74 9.29 30.18
CA PHE A 553 0.76 10.74 30.40
C PHE A 553 -0.61 11.34 30.70
N ASP A 554 -1.71 10.68 30.33
CA ASP A 554 -3.07 11.11 30.70
C ASP A 554 -3.36 10.90 32.20
N SER A 555 -2.54 10.11 32.89
CA SER A 555 -2.67 9.83 34.33
C SER A 555 -2.00 10.88 35.22
N ILE A 556 -1.30 11.86 34.64
CA ILE A 556 -0.52 12.86 35.38
C ILE A 556 -1.42 14.08 35.67
N PRO A 557 -1.75 14.36 36.95
CA PRO A 557 -2.51 15.55 37.33
C PRO A 557 -1.70 16.84 37.16
N ILE A 558 -2.41 17.94 36.90
CA ILE A 558 -1.83 19.28 36.85
C ILE A 558 -1.84 19.86 38.28
N TYR A 559 -0.77 20.56 38.64
CA TYR A 559 -0.68 21.28 39.91
C TYR A 559 -0.22 22.71 39.66
N GLU A 560 -0.93 23.68 40.24
CA GLU A 560 -0.53 25.09 40.19
C GLU A 560 0.72 25.34 41.02
N THR A 561 1.54 26.32 40.61
CA THR A 561 2.80 26.68 41.28
C THR A 561 2.63 26.91 42.79
N GLY A 562 1.57 27.61 43.20
CA GLY A 562 1.31 27.89 44.62
C GLY A 562 1.05 26.62 45.44
N LEU A 563 0.36 25.62 44.86
CA LEU A 563 0.15 24.33 45.51
C LEU A 563 1.45 23.55 45.63
N ILE A 564 2.33 23.65 44.62
CA ILE A 564 3.66 23.03 44.63
C ILE A 564 4.54 23.64 45.73
N ILE A 565 4.62 24.96 45.80
CA ILE A 565 5.40 25.68 46.83
C ILE A 565 4.94 25.26 48.24
N ASN A 566 3.62 25.18 48.46
CA ASN A 566 3.06 24.80 49.76
C ASN A 566 3.31 23.33 50.15
N ALA A 567 3.60 22.45 49.18
CA ALA A 567 3.91 21.04 49.43
C ALA A 567 5.41 20.78 49.63
N LEU A 568 6.27 21.75 49.31
CA LEU A 568 7.69 21.70 49.63
C LEU A 568 7.90 21.98 51.13
N PRO A 569 8.97 21.44 51.74
CA PRO A 569 9.25 21.59 53.17
C PRO A 569 9.41 23.07 53.55
N PRO A 570 9.08 23.48 54.79
CA PRO A 570 9.09 24.90 55.18
C PRO A 570 10.44 25.61 55.05
N SER A 571 11.56 24.86 55.12
CA SER A 571 12.91 25.36 54.86
C SER A 571 13.13 25.80 53.40
N ALA A 572 12.24 25.40 52.50
CA ALA A 572 12.32 25.65 51.07
C ALA A 572 11.76 27.00 50.62
N ILE A 573 10.81 27.54 51.40
CA ILE A 573 9.95 28.65 50.99
C ILE A 573 10.73 29.98 50.93
N THR A 574 11.88 30.07 51.61
CA THR A 574 12.78 31.22 51.58
C THR A 574 13.89 31.13 50.54
N ASN A 575 14.00 30.00 49.82
CA ASN A 575 15.06 29.74 48.86
C ASN A 575 14.60 29.99 47.41
N THR A 576 15.28 30.89 46.70
CA THR A 576 14.96 31.24 45.32
C THR A 576 15.03 30.06 44.36
N ASP A 577 15.88 29.06 44.66
CA ASP A 577 16.05 27.88 43.81
C ASP A 577 14.83 26.94 43.86
N GLU A 578 14.12 26.88 44.99
CA GLU A 578 12.95 26.01 45.17
C GLU A 578 11.66 26.62 44.61
N VAL A 579 11.52 27.95 44.65
CA VAL A 579 10.47 28.66 43.90
C VAL A 579 10.66 28.45 42.40
N THR A 580 11.89 28.56 41.91
CA THR A 580 12.23 28.30 40.50
C THR A 580 11.91 26.84 40.12
N ALA A 581 12.24 25.88 41.00
CA ALA A 581 11.90 24.47 40.78
C ALA A 581 10.38 24.22 40.71
N ALA A 582 9.60 24.89 41.56
CA ALA A 582 8.14 24.79 41.57
C ALA A 582 7.51 25.39 40.29
N GLU A 583 8.01 26.54 39.82
CA GLU A 583 7.59 27.14 38.55
C GLU A 583 7.94 26.25 37.35
N GLU A 584 9.15 25.70 37.34
CA GLU A 584 9.62 24.79 36.28
C GLU A 584 8.78 23.50 36.27
N LEU A 585 8.43 22.96 37.45
CA LEU A 585 7.60 21.75 37.59
C LEU A 585 6.16 21.99 37.13
N SER A 586 5.54 23.09 37.58
CA SER A 586 4.20 23.52 37.13
C SER A 586 4.15 23.65 35.60
N SER A 587 5.14 24.35 35.03
CA SER A 587 5.27 24.52 33.59
C SER A 587 5.48 23.19 32.85
N PHE A 588 6.29 22.28 33.41
CA PHE A 588 6.48 20.95 32.85
C PHE A 588 5.17 20.15 32.81
N LEU A 589 4.44 20.09 33.93
CA LEU A 589 3.16 19.37 34.03
C LEU A 589 2.12 19.93 33.06
N GLN A 590 2.06 21.25 32.90
CA GLN A 590 1.16 21.88 31.95
C GLN A 590 1.48 21.47 30.50
N ILE A 591 2.75 21.53 30.08
CA ILE A 591 3.15 21.14 28.71
C ILE A 591 2.87 19.65 28.46
N VAL A 592 3.10 18.80 29.47
CA VAL A 592 2.77 17.38 29.42
C VAL A 592 1.27 17.19 29.22
N ASN A 593 0.44 17.85 30.02
CA ASN A 593 -1.02 17.76 29.93
C ASN A 593 -1.54 18.23 28.55
N ASP A 594 -1.06 19.37 28.06
CA ASP A 594 -1.47 19.93 26.76
C ASP A 594 -1.11 19.01 25.57
N ASN A 595 -0.19 18.07 25.78
CA ASN A 595 0.30 17.14 24.76
C ASN A 595 0.07 15.67 25.12
N SER A 596 -0.70 15.38 26.17
CA SER A 596 -0.85 14.06 26.81
C SER A 596 -1.22 12.95 25.82
N THR A 597 -2.28 13.14 25.04
CA THR A 597 -2.72 12.17 24.01
C THR A 597 -1.62 11.84 22.99
N TRP A 598 -0.83 12.83 22.58
CA TRP A 598 0.27 12.62 21.65
C TRP A 598 1.47 11.94 22.32
N LEU A 599 1.80 12.33 23.55
CA LEU A 599 2.86 11.72 24.35
C LEU A 599 2.56 10.26 24.70
N CYS A 600 1.30 9.91 25.04
CA CYS A 600 0.85 8.53 25.23
C CYS A 600 1.12 7.68 23.99
N ARG A 601 0.77 8.19 22.80
CA ARG A 601 1.03 7.47 21.53
C ARG A 601 2.52 7.34 21.23
N MET A 602 3.32 8.34 21.57
CA MET A 602 4.77 8.24 21.46
C MET A 602 5.32 7.20 22.44
N ALA A 603 4.78 7.12 23.66
CA ALA A 603 5.14 6.12 24.65
C ALA A 603 4.87 4.70 24.15
N ASP A 604 3.68 4.44 23.61
CA ASP A 604 3.34 3.11 23.10
C ASP A 604 4.25 2.70 21.92
N ARG A 605 4.62 3.67 21.07
CA ARG A 605 5.55 3.44 19.95
C ARG A 605 6.98 3.22 20.41
N VAL A 606 7.44 4.00 21.40
CA VAL A 606 8.76 3.82 22.01
C VAL A 606 8.83 2.42 22.59
N LEU A 607 7.87 2.02 23.44
CA LEU A 607 7.83 0.69 24.04
C LEU A 607 7.88 -0.44 23.00
N ALA A 608 7.19 -0.27 21.86
CA ALA A 608 7.20 -1.25 20.76
C ALA A 608 8.53 -1.27 19.96
N THR A 609 9.36 -0.24 20.05
CA THR A 609 10.61 -0.08 19.27
C THR A 609 11.89 -0.08 20.11
N TYR A 610 11.79 0.17 21.40
CA TYR A 610 12.85 0.31 22.39
C TYR A 610 12.18 -0.01 23.74
N GLU A 611 12.54 -1.09 24.43
CA GLU A 611 11.83 -1.66 25.60
C GLU A 611 11.69 -0.74 26.84
N GLU A 612 12.02 0.54 26.73
CA GLU A 612 11.86 1.56 27.75
C GLU A 612 10.37 1.83 28.02
N ASN A 613 9.86 1.27 29.12
CA ASN A 613 8.50 1.49 29.59
C ASN A 613 8.45 2.74 30.49
N ILE A 614 8.01 3.87 29.91
CA ILE A 614 7.84 5.14 30.64
C ILE A 614 6.78 5.05 31.75
N GLY A 615 5.84 4.10 31.67
CA GLY A 615 4.78 3.95 32.67
C GLY A 615 5.30 3.69 34.07
N LYS A 616 6.37 2.90 34.20
CA LYS A 616 7.04 2.67 35.50
C LYS A 616 7.66 3.96 36.07
N THR A 617 8.12 4.86 35.21
CA THR A 617 8.66 6.17 35.62
C THR A 617 7.53 7.09 36.08
N ILE A 618 6.39 7.07 35.38
CA ILE A 618 5.20 7.84 35.75
C ILE A 618 4.64 7.34 37.10
N GLU A 619 4.50 6.03 37.28
CA GLU A 619 4.09 5.42 38.56
C GLU A 619 5.01 5.88 39.70
N ARG A 620 6.33 5.75 39.53
CA ARG A 620 7.30 6.18 40.54
C ARG A 620 7.22 7.68 40.85
N MET A 621 6.91 8.52 39.86
CA MET A 621 6.68 9.95 40.08
C MET A 621 5.45 10.17 40.97
N LEU A 622 4.33 9.52 40.64
CA LEU A 622 3.06 9.68 41.35
C LEU A 622 3.14 9.14 42.79
N GLU A 623 3.97 8.13 43.02
CA GLU A 623 4.21 7.56 44.34
C GLU A 623 5.21 8.37 45.18
N ALA A 624 5.94 9.33 44.60
CA ALA A 624 6.93 10.11 45.32
C ALA A 624 6.27 10.99 46.42
N PRO A 625 6.94 11.21 47.57
CA PRO A 625 6.36 11.93 48.71
C PRO A 625 5.78 13.32 48.37
N LEU A 626 6.46 14.07 47.48
CA LEU A 626 5.98 15.36 47.00
C LEU A 626 4.64 15.23 46.27
N PHE A 627 4.53 14.29 45.31
CA PHE A 627 3.32 14.09 44.53
C PHE A 627 2.16 13.50 45.35
N GLN A 628 2.44 12.63 46.32
CA GLN A 628 1.42 12.17 47.27
C GLN A 628 0.89 13.34 48.13
N SER A 629 1.76 14.28 48.50
CA SER A 629 1.37 15.46 49.29
C SER A 629 0.55 16.43 48.45
N LEU A 630 0.92 16.65 47.18
CA LEU A 630 0.15 17.43 46.21
C LEU A 630 -1.23 16.83 45.96
N ALA A 631 -1.34 15.51 45.78
CA ALA A 631 -2.61 14.83 45.58
C ALA A 631 -3.55 15.00 46.79
N LYS A 632 -3.02 14.89 48.02
CA LYS A 632 -3.80 15.13 49.26
C LYS A 632 -4.25 16.59 49.37
N ALA A 633 -3.34 17.54 49.11
CA ALA A 633 -3.63 18.97 49.17
C ALA A 633 -4.71 19.37 48.15
N HIS A 634 -4.59 18.88 46.91
CA HIS A 634 -5.53 19.11 45.83
C HIS A 634 -6.92 18.51 46.11
N HIS A 635 -6.99 17.33 46.73
CA HIS A 635 -8.28 16.74 47.12
C HIS A 635 -8.97 17.54 48.24
N SER A 636 -8.18 18.07 49.19
CA SER A 636 -8.70 18.88 50.29
C SER A 636 -9.21 20.27 49.86
N SER A 637 -8.62 20.87 48.82
CA SER A 637 -9.08 22.15 48.25
C SER A 637 -10.36 21.96 47.43
N PHE A 638 -10.47 20.85 46.69
CA PHE A 638 -11.67 20.52 45.91
C PHE A 638 -12.89 20.27 46.82
N MET A 639 -12.72 19.56 47.94
CA MET A 639 -13.79 19.30 48.91
C MET A 639 -14.24 20.55 49.68
N ARG A 640 -13.39 21.58 49.79
CA ARG A 640 -13.75 22.87 50.43
C ARG A 640 -14.48 23.85 49.50
N ASN A 641 -14.33 23.68 48.18
CA ASN A 641 -14.96 24.55 47.18
C ASN A 641 -16.26 23.96 46.59
N SER A 642 -16.63 22.73 46.96
CA SER A 642 -17.82 22.02 46.46
C SER A 642 -18.90 21.79 47.53
N GLY A 643 -18.70 22.31 48.75
CA GLY A 643 -19.73 22.52 49.77
C GLY A 643 -19.98 24.01 49.94
#